data_AF-A0A7S3EBB5-F1
#
_entry.id   AF-A0A7S3EBB5-F1
#
_cell.length_a   1.000
_cell.length_b   1.000
_cell.length_c   1.000
_cell.angle_alpha   90.00
_cell.angle_beta   90.00
_cell.angle_gamma   90.00
#
_symmetry.space_group_name_H-M   'P 1'
#
loop_
_entity.id
_entity.type
_entity.pdbx_description
1 polymer ?
#
loop_
_entity_poly.entity_id
_entity_poly.type
_entity_poly.pdbx_seq_one_letter_code
_entity_poly.pdbx_strand_id
1 'polypeptide(L)'
;MSTRNSGVLEFSDLVRSSRSSARNKPPMIKRKRFLRFCSNRLRAIALAYEKLILACAKGRIERSLTKTIRRKCLKVFEARFAGKLEDKPSCILDMDIEAKYNLDGEDATISIPIVALAQNGRRCDAHTLCPLIELLCETTKHLASGSLDDTDAILGCPLWMPADSVLDSLSDQAAPVQVAAATSLLLAALWIRCIVNTFSTSTSADIQGAICERIENLYTIEETLQGLIGRQPVCKDAVGDFLGIKSQTKPIKLSELLRPLDVSVMGVIVSNAHNASVSTGEAQLVLHELTLFCTHRSRYLPRERKAAITALTSLRVFVFDTDEGAMDESDCVCLRLALHCLTLAIANEGLLHEKDFYGLLFNFAPTKSNDDLSEIIKWEPAELGTKFLRSLVSRMQRVEGDGESPDLATNMEFARLLSAAAFRTASAELTSDVASQIDKILDRALEESEKHRRASNFVEELVGLRMKLSSDELDVICTILKRPTENTTLVKVLLDELQRVAANCPSNIDQLGTLFNAHSELVDRGRDQPTVFTSLMKCGRTVAQAFSGKMIPCLRERLNTHRQESLQLIKDFQRSTRVLQHICAHVKAQKSSKQTPLVPSLKRALETVVFSVKGLLESTDASSAFWMGNLKHRNLQGDVVASQAYHLEGATATATQASTERSGDSELSHLPDVPSKVEDNDHEELTLESNPSETSEGLAEGATENKDDQDGRKTFEEAAASSDDDQ
;
A
#
# COMPACT_ATOMS: atom_id res chain seq x y z
N MET A 1 -3.08 33.13 -64.96
CA MET A 1 -3.70 32.44 -63.80
C MET A 1 -2.61 31.90 -62.90
N SER A 2 -2.53 32.34 -61.65
CA SER A 2 -1.69 31.75 -60.59
C SER A 2 -2.13 32.39 -59.27
N THR A 3 -2.68 31.59 -58.35
CA THR A 3 -3.19 32.06 -57.05
C THR A 3 -2.14 31.82 -55.96
N ARG A 4 -1.90 32.86 -55.14
CA ARG A 4 -0.72 32.93 -54.27
C ARG A 4 -0.89 32.15 -52.97
N ASN A 5 0.17 31.42 -52.59
CA ASN A 5 0.41 31.07 -51.19
C ASN A 5 0.71 32.34 -50.38
N SER A 6 -0.17 32.72 -49.46
CA SER A 6 0.07 33.82 -48.50
C SER A 6 -0.59 33.52 -47.14
N GLY A 7 0.00 32.58 -46.39
CA GLY A 7 -0.52 32.16 -45.08
C GLY A 7 0.53 31.65 -44.08
N VAL A 8 1.81 31.55 -44.46
CA VAL A 8 2.90 31.08 -43.58
C VAL A 8 3.80 32.25 -43.21
N LEU A 9 3.45 32.95 -42.14
CA LEU A 9 4.43 33.72 -41.37
C LEU A 9 5.22 32.73 -40.52
N GLU A 10 6.53 32.63 -40.76
CA GLU A 10 7.34 31.56 -40.20
C GLU A 10 7.55 31.75 -38.69
N PHE A 11 7.13 30.76 -37.89
CA PHE A 11 7.22 30.80 -36.42
C PHE A 11 8.66 30.58 -35.90
N SER A 12 9.60 30.28 -36.80
CA SER A 12 11.03 30.06 -36.54
C SER A 12 11.71 31.28 -35.91
N ASP A 13 11.38 32.49 -36.36
CA ASP A 13 12.01 33.72 -35.90
C ASP A 13 11.62 34.12 -34.48
N LEU A 14 10.36 33.92 -34.09
CA LEU A 14 9.90 34.20 -32.72
C LEU A 14 10.62 33.32 -31.67
N VAL A 15 11.05 32.11 -32.07
CA VAL A 15 11.74 31.15 -31.20
C VAL A 15 13.23 31.48 -31.02
N ARG A 16 13.84 32.27 -31.92
CA ARG A 16 15.27 32.63 -31.85
C ARG A 16 15.59 33.54 -30.65
N SER A 17 14.68 34.43 -30.25
CA SER A 17 14.91 35.47 -29.22
C SER A 17 15.00 34.95 -27.77
N SER A 18 14.37 33.81 -27.44
CA SER A 18 14.18 33.36 -26.05
C SER A 18 15.04 32.15 -25.64
N ARG A 19 16.34 32.19 -25.95
CA ARG A 19 17.28 31.07 -25.64
C ARG A 19 17.99 31.15 -24.28
N SER A 20 17.92 32.28 -23.57
CA SER A 20 18.56 32.46 -22.26
C SER A 20 17.59 32.24 -21.08
N SER A 21 18.08 31.54 -20.04
CA SER A 21 17.47 31.33 -18.72
C SER A 21 16.12 30.59 -18.62
N ALA A 22 16.18 29.29 -18.31
CA ALA A 22 15.03 28.51 -17.81
C ALA A 22 15.45 27.28 -16.96
N ARG A 23 16.30 27.46 -15.94
CA ARG A 23 16.52 26.44 -14.88
C ARG A 23 15.42 26.54 -13.82
N ASN A 24 14.23 26.03 -14.14
CA ASN A 24 13.21 25.51 -13.20
C ASN A 24 12.03 24.99 -14.03
N LYS A 25 11.64 23.72 -13.82
CA LYS A 25 10.58 23.05 -14.62
C LYS A 25 9.51 22.47 -13.69
N PRO A 26 8.23 22.86 -13.83
CA PRO A 26 7.10 22.12 -13.25
C PRO A 26 6.96 20.74 -13.94
N PRO A 27 6.11 19.81 -13.46
CA PRO A 27 6.16 18.39 -13.81
C PRO A 27 5.70 18.02 -15.24
N MET A 28 6.43 18.45 -16.26
CA MET A 28 6.24 18.10 -17.69
C MET A 28 6.49 16.61 -18.03
N ILE A 29 6.57 15.71 -17.05
CA ILE A 29 7.04 14.33 -17.25
C ILE A 29 5.96 13.48 -17.93
N LYS A 30 4.67 13.60 -17.56
CA LYS A 30 3.57 12.88 -18.23
C LYS A 30 3.31 13.41 -19.66
N ARG A 31 3.09 14.74 -19.84
CA ARG A 31 2.79 15.37 -21.16
C ARG A 31 3.77 15.02 -22.28
N LYS A 32 5.04 14.74 -21.96
CA LYS A 32 6.07 14.35 -22.94
C LYS A 32 5.92 12.93 -23.52
N ARG A 33 5.19 12.01 -22.88
CA ARG A 33 4.86 10.69 -23.45
C ARG A 33 3.90 10.85 -24.63
N PHE A 34 2.79 11.54 -24.40
CA PHE A 34 1.72 11.79 -25.38
C PHE A 34 2.25 12.27 -26.74
N LEU A 35 3.06 13.33 -26.75
CA LEU A 35 3.60 13.90 -27.98
C LEU A 35 4.71 13.06 -28.66
N ARG A 36 4.92 11.79 -28.29
CA ARG A 36 6.02 10.95 -28.81
C ARG A 36 5.82 10.51 -30.25
N PHE A 37 4.57 10.29 -30.68
CA PHE A 37 4.22 9.78 -32.02
C PHE A 37 3.64 10.84 -32.96
N CYS A 38 3.47 12.07 -32.47
CA CYS A 38 3.31 13.25 -33.31
C CYS A 38 4.46 13.37 -34.32
N SER A 39 4.17 13.86 -35.53
CA SER A 39 5.23 14.39 -36.40
C SER A 39 6.01 15.49 -35.66
N ASN A 40 7.32 15.61 -35.93
CA ASN A 40 8.17 16.59 -35.24
C ASN A 40 7.61 18.03 -35.33
N ARG A 41 6.90 18.36 -36.42
CA ARG A 41 6.17 19.62 -36.61
C ARG A 41 5.01 19.78 -35.62
N LEU A 42 4.13 18.79 -35.51
CA LEU A 42 2.96 18.85 -34.60
C LEU A 42 3.38 18.82 -33.12
N ARG A 43 4.43 18.04 -32.79
CA ARG A 43 5.07 18.07 -31.46
C ARG A 43 5.62 19.46 -31.11
N ALA A 44 6.26 20.13 -32.06
CA ALA A 44 6.77 21.48 -31.87
C ALA A 44 5.65 22.52 -31.71
N ILE A 45 4.52 22.35 -32.42
CA ILE A 45 3.33 23.21 -32.31
C ILE A 45 2.68 23.05 -30.92
N ALA A 46 2.41 21.83 -30.45
CA ALA A 46 1.86 21.59 -29.12
C ALA A 46 2.77 22.18 -28.01
N LEU A 47 4.09 21.96 -28.10
CA LEU A 47 5.07 22.53 -27.16
C LEU A 47 5.19 24.07 -27.27
N ALA A 48 4.87 24.66 -28.42
CA ALA A 48 4.79 26.12 -28.57
C ALA A 48 3.52 26.67 -27.89
N TYR A 49 2.38 26.00 -28.03
CA TYR A 49 1.16 26.37 -27.32
C TYR A 49 1.34 26.26 -25.78
N GLU A 50 1.91 25.15 -25.28
CA GLU A 50 2.27 25.00 -23.85
C GLU A 50 3.13 26.17 -23.32
N LYS A 51 4.10 26.65 -24.12
CA LYS A 51 4.94 27.81 -23.76
C LYS A 51 4.18 29.13 -23.78
N LEU A 52 3.26 29.33 -24.72
CA LEU A 52 2.45 30.54 -24.81
C LEU A 52 1.44 30.62 -23.65
N ILE A 53 0.80 29.49 -23.27
CA ILE A 53 -0.06 29.38 -22.08
C ILE A 53 0.73 29.83 -20.84
N LEU A 54 1.91 29.25 -20.61
CA LEU A 54 2.78 29.58 -19.47
C LEU A 54 3.36 31.01 -19.50
N ALA A 55 3.24 31.74 -20.61
CA ALA A 55 3.63 33.15 -20.73
C ALA A 55 2.44 34.09 -20.52
N CYS A 56 1.26 33.76 -21.06
CA CYS A 56 -0.01 34.45 -20.79
C CYS A 56 -0.34 34.38 -19.29
N ALA A 57 -0.35 33.18 -18.69
CA ALA A 57 -0.63 32.93 -17.27
C ALA A 57 0.36 33.59 -16.27
N LYS A 58 1.40 34.26 -16.78
CA LYS A 58 2.40 35.00 -15.99
C LYS A 58 2.44 36.49 -16.34
N GLY A 59 1.50 37.00 -17.12
CA GLY A 59 1.46 38.41 -17.57
C GLY A 59 2.65 38.81 -18.45
N ARG A 60 3.32 37.85 -19.10
CA ARG A 60 4.57 38.09 -19.87
C ARG A 60 4.33 38.42 -21.34
N ILE A 61 3.07 38.54 -21.75
CA ILE A 61 2.67 38.84 -23.12
C ILE A 61 1.74 40.07 -23.06
N GLU A 62 2.07 41.09 -23.83
CA GLU A 62 1.30 42.34 -23.88
C GLU A 62 -0.10 42.09 -24.47
N ARG A 63 -1.13 42.79 -23.97
CA ARG A 63 -2.54 42.57 -24.36
C ARG A 63 -2.78 42.68 -25.87
N SER A 64 -2.04 43.53 -26.61
CA SER A 64 -2.17 43.62 -28.08
C SER A 64 -1.71 42.34 -28.80
N LEU A 65 -0.62 41.73 -28.31
CA LEU A 65 -0.09 40.46 -28.80
C LEU A 65 -1.00 39.31 -28.36
N THR A 66 -1.48 39.29 -27.11
CA THR A 66 -2.48 38.30 -26.63
C THR A 66 -3.74 38.31 -27.50
N LYS A 67 -4.30 39.48 -27.82
CA LYS A 67 -5.45 39.63 -28.74
C LYS A 67 -5.17 39.10 -30.15
N THR A 68 -3.92 39.18 -30.60
CA THR A 68 -3.48 38.66 -31.91
C THR A 68 -3.19 37.16 -31.89
N ILE A 69 -2.72 36.60 -30.77
CA ILE A 69 -2.61 35.16 -30.54
C ILE A 69 -4.01 34.55 -30.51
N ARG A 70 -4.94 35.06 -29.68
CA ARG A 70 -6.34 34.59 -29.60
C ARG A 70 -6.99 34.52 -30.97
N ARG A 71 -6.95 35.62 -31.74
CA ARG A 71 -7.53 35.70 -33.10
C ARG A 71 -6.93 34.69 -34.09
N LYS A 72 -5.64 34.35 -33.96
CA LYS A 72 -5.01 33.32 -34.81
C LYS A 72 -5.37 31.91 -34.35
N CYS A 73 -5.40 31.67 -33.05
CA CYS A 73 -5.76 30.37 -32.48
C CYS A 73 -7.21 30.02 -32.75
N LEU A 74 -8.12 31.00 -32.65
CA LEU A 74 -9.55 30.81 -32.87
C LEU A 74 -9.83 30.35 -34.31
N LYS A 75 -9.25 31.04 -35.30
CA LYS A 75 -9.32 30.63 -36.71
C LYS A 75 -8.73 29.25 -37.00
N VAL A 76 -7.75 28.78 -36.22
CA VAL A 76 -7.19 27.42 -36.36
C VAL A 76 -8.06 26.38 -35.65
N PHE A 77 -8.78 26.77 -34.60
CA PHE A 77 -9.76 25.94 -33.91
C PHE A 77 -11.02 25.77 -34.77
N GLU A 78 -11.64 26.87 -35.18
CA GLU A 78 -12.78 26.93 -36.11
C GLU A 78 -12.52 26.09 -37.36
N ALA A 79 -11.42 26.33 -38.07
CA ALA A 79 -11.15 25.70 -39.36
C ALA A 79 -10.62 24.24 -39.30
N ARG A 80 -10.50 23.63 -38.11
CA ARG A 80 -9.95 22.26 -37.97
C ARG A 80 -10.63 21.38 -36.93
N PHE A 81 -11.21 21.94 -35.88
CA PHE A 81 -11.63 21.21 -34.69
C PHE A 81 -13.07 21.49 -34.26
N ALA A 82 -13.74 22.44 -34.90
CA ALA A 82 -15.15 22.76 -34.70
C ALA A 82 -15.96 22.43 -35.96
N GLY A 83 -17.25 22.16 -35.77
CA GLY A 83 -18.30 22.24 -36.78
C GLY A 83 -19.56 22.84 -36.15
N LYS A 84 -20.66 22.96 -36.91
CA LYS A 84 -21.98 23.16 -36.31
C LYS A 84 -22.54 21.83 -35.77
N LEU A 85 -23.66 21.87 -35.05
CA LEU A 85 -24.43 20.66 -34.73
C LEU A 85 -25.21 20.14 -35.96
N GLU A 86 -25.67 21.02 -36.85
CA GLU A 86 -26.37 20.67 -38.11
C GLU A 86 -25.48 19.86 -39.08
N ASP A 87 -24.17 20.12 -39.09
CA ASP A 87 -23.21 19.58 -40.04
C ASP A 87 -22.69 18.18 -39.61
N LYS A 88 -23.50 17.12 -39.77
CA LYS A 88 -23.08 15.73 -39.46
C LYS A 88 -21.74 15.40 -40.16
N PRO A 89 -20.66 15.10 -39.42
CA PRO A 89 -19.33 14.97 -40.01
C PRO A 89 -19.17 13.67 -40.79
N SER A 90 -18.48 13.71 -41.93
CA SER A 90 -18.24 12.53 -42.78
C SER A 90 -17.40 11.47 -42.07
N CYS A 91 -17.89 10.23 -42.00
CA CYS A 91 -17.19 9.10 -41.41
C CYS A 91 -16.49 8.25 -42.49
N ILE A 92 -15.15 8.23 -42.54
CA ILE A 92 -14.38 7.49 -43.57
C ILE A 92 -14.60 5.96 -43.48
N LEU A 93 -15.08 5.46 -42.35
CA LEU A 93 -15.28 4.02 -42.09
C LEU A 93 -16.74 3.56 -42.25
N ASP A 94 -17.64 4.44 -42.70
CA ASP A 94 -19.10 4.19 -42.80
C ASP A 94 -19.74 3.67 -41.49
N MET A 95 -19.11 4.03 -40.37
CA MET A 95 -19.51 3.68 -39.01
C MET A 95 -20.56 4.69 -38.53
N ASP A 96 -21.63 4.22 -37.90
CA ASP A 96 -22.67 5.07 -37.32
C ASP A 96 -22.13 5.99 -36.22
N ILE A 97 -22.60 7.24 -36.26
CA ILE A 97 -22.18 8.33 -35.38
C ILE A 97 -23.35 9.22 -34.99
N GLU A 98 -23.25 9.77 -33.79
CA GLU A 98 -24.24 10.64 -33.17
C GLU A 98 -23.56 11.74 -32.33
N ALA A 99 -24.30 12.80 -32.03
CA ALA A 99 -23.84 13.91 -31.19
C ALA A 99 -24.16 13.59 -29.72
N LYS A 100 -23.17 13.08 -28.99
CA LYS A 100 -23.29 12.71 -27.57
C LYS A 100 -22.86 13.86 -26.65
N TYR A 101 -23.28 13.78 -25.39
CA TYR A 101 -22.78 14.62 -24.30
C TYR A 101 -22.96 16.12 -24.58
N ASN A 102 -24.18 16.50 -25.00
CA ASN A 102 -24.57 17.88 -25.24
C ASN A 102 -25.15 18.48 -23.95
N LEU A 103 -24.55 19.55 -23.44
CA LEU A 103 -25.08 20.28 -22.27
C LEU A 103 -25.82 21.57 -22.68
N ASP A 104 -25.47 22.12 -23.85
CA ASP A 104 -26.10 23.35 -24.41
C ASP A 104 -27.47 23.08 -25.07
N GLY A 105 -27.89 21.81 -25.17
CA GLY A 105 -29.19 21.42 -25.76
C GLY A 105 -29.35 21.89 -27.21
N GLU A 106 -30.46 22.59 -27.50
CA GLU A 106 -30.72 23.17 -28.83
C GLU A 106 -29.89 24.45 -29.10
N ASP A 107 -29.38 25.11 -28.06
CA ASP A 107 -28.54 26.33 -28.18
C ASP A 107 -27.07 26.04 -28.54
N ALA A 108 -26.73 24.77 -28.81
CA ALA A 108 -25.39 24.27 -29.14
C ALA A 108 -24.81 24.84 -30.46
N THR A 109 -24.27 26.06 -30.40
CA THR A 109 -23.69 26.78 -31.55
C THR A 109 -22.48 26.12 -32.22
N ILE A 110 -21.83 25.17 -31.53
CA ILE A 110 -20.58 24.51 -31.93
C ILE A 110 -20.62 23.03 -31.55
N SER A 111 -20.04 22.16 -32.38
CA SER A 111 -19.80 20.74 -32.07
C SER A 111 -18.33 20.35 -32.32
N ILE A 112 -17.83 19.32 -31.63
CA ILE A 112 -16.46 18.81 -31.80
C ILE A 112 -16.51 17.43 -32.49
N PRO A 113 -15.96 17.27 -33.71
CA PRO A 113 -16.03 16.01 -34.46
C PRO A 113 -14.96 15.01 -34.01
N ILE A 114 -15.06 14.50 -32.77
CA ILE A 114 -14.10 13.57 -32.15
C ILE A 114 -13.87 12.33 -33.03
N VAL A 115 -14.93 11.71 -33.55
CA VAL A 115 -14.85 10.55 -34.45
C VAL A 115 -14.05 10.82 -35.72
N ALA A 116 -14.14 12.02 -36.30
CA ALA A 116 -13.34 12.40 -37.48
C ALA A 116 -11.87 12.63 -37.12
N LEU A 117 -11.57 13.06 -35.88
CA LEU A 117 -10.20 13.16 -35.36
C LEU A 117 -9.59 11.79 -35.02
N ALA A 118 -10.43 10.81 -34.66
CA ALA A 118 -10.04 9.43 -34.36
C ALA A 118 -9.71 8.59 -35.61
N GLN A 119 -9.97 9.08 -36.82
CA GLN A 119 -9.64 8.41 -38.08
C GLN A 119 -8.18 8.65 -38.51
N ASN A 120 -7.54 7.65 -39.12
CA ASN A 120 -6.09 7.60 -39.34
C ASN A 120 -5.47 8.86 -39.96
N GLY A 121 -6.15 9.50 -40.93
CA GLY A 121 -5.67 10.73 -41.57
C GLY A 121 -5.61 11.96 -40.65
N ARG A 122 -6.29 11.94 -39.50
CA ARG A 122 -6.48 13.09 -38.60
C ARG A 122 -5.97 12.90 -37.17
N ARG A 123 -5.66 11.67 -36.73
CA ARG A 123 -5.12 11.34 -35.38
C ARG A 123 -3.98 12.24 -34.92
N CYS A 124 -3.13 12.68 -35.85
CA CYS A 124 -2.00 13.54 -35.55
C CYS A 124 -2.42 14.99 -35.19
N ASP A 125 -3.53 15.51 -35.74
CA ASP A 125 -4.09 16.83 -35.38
C ASP A 125 -4.68 16.81 -33.96
N ALA A 126 -5.31 15.71 -33.54
CA ALA A 126 -5.96 15.59 -32.24
C ALA A 126 -5.00 15.87 -31.07
N HIS A 127 -3.70 15.63 -31.26
CA HIS A 127 -2.65 15.93 -30.28
C HIS A 127 -2.41 17.44 -30.05
N THR A 128 -2.83 18.32 -30.97
CA THR A 128 -2.72 19.78 -30.81
C THR A 128 -4.03 20.43 -30.34
N LEU A 129 -5.15 19.69 -30.31
CA LEU A 129 -6.47 20.19 -29.89
C LEU A 129 -6.46 20.73 -28.45
N CYS A 130 -6.09 19.90 -27.47
CA CYS A 130 -6.10 20.28 -26.06
C CYS A 130 -5.20 21.50 -25.75
N PRO A 131 -3.92 21.55 -26.18
CA PRO A 131 -3.09 22.73 -26.00
C PRO A 131 -3.57 23.98 -26.77
N LEU A 132 -4.36 23.83 -27.85
CA LEU A 132 -4.96 24.95 -28.56
C LEU A 132 -6.15 25.54 -27.80
N ILE A 133 -7.01 24.70 -27.22
CA ILE A 133 -8.13 25.13 -26.36
C ILE A 133 -7.60 25.80 -25.09
N GLU A 134 -6.62 25.20 -24.40
CA GLU A 134 -5.98 25.82 -23.22
C GLU A 134 -5.40 27.20 -23.56
N LEU A 135 -4.76 27.35 -24.74
CA LEU A 135 -4.24 28.64 -25.18
C LEU A 135 -5.35 29.64 -25.52
N LEU A 136 -6.46 29.19 -26.10
CA LEU A 136 -7.63 30.03 -26.33
C LEU A 136 -8.20 30.57 -25.03
N CYS A 137 -8.60 29.68 -24.12
CA CYS A 137 -9.18 30.05 -22.83
C CYS A 137 -8.22 30.90 -21.99
N GLU A 138 -6.92 30.59 -21.94
CA GLU A 138 -5.93 31.42 -21.22
C GLU A 138 -5.74 32.81 -21.87
N THR A 139 -5.80 32.91 -23.20
CA THR A 139 -5.80 34.24 -23.86
C THR A 139 -7.11 35.00 -23.65
N THR A 140 -8.26 34.32 -23.49
CA THR A 140 -9.52 34.93 -23.05
C THR A 140 -9.38 35.48 -21.63
N LYS A 141 -8.98 34.66 -20.64
CA LYS A 141 -8.77 35.09 -19.24
C LYS A 141 -7.86 36.33 -19.14
N HIS A 142 -6.74 36.35 -19.88
CA HIS A 142 -5.80 37.47 -19.88
C HIS A 142 -6.34 38.77 -20.53
N LEU A 143 -7.40 38.69 -21.33
CA LEU A 143 -8.06 39.84 -21.97
C LEU A 143 -9.32 40.29 -21.20
N ALA A 144 -10.12 39.35 -20.71
CA ALA A 144 -11.39 39.54 -20.00
C ALA A 144 -11.23 39.57 -18.46
N SER A 145 -10.07 39.99 -17.95
CA SER A 145 -9.76 40.11 -16.51
C SER A 145 -10.00 38.85 -15.65
N GLY A 146 -10.03 37.67 -16.28
CA GLY A 146 -10.25 36.38 -15.62
C GLY A 146 -11.52 35.64 -16.07
N SER A 147 -12.47 36.31 -16.72
CA SER A 147 -13.69 35.64 -17.23
C SER A 147 -13.40 34.68 -18.38
N LEU A 148 -14.32 33.73 -18.60
CA LEU A 148 -14.26 32.72 -19.66
C LEU A 148 -15.51 32.71 -20.56
N ASP A 149 -16.49 33.56 -20.27
CA ASP A 149 -17.81 33.67 -20.90
C ASP A 149 -17.69 33.84 -22.43
N ASP A 150 -16.65 34.54 -22.89
CA ASP A 150 -16.25 34.66 -24.32
C ASP A 150 -15.82 33.31 -24.99
N THR A 151 -15.96 32.17 -24.29
CA THR A 151 -15.51 30.81 -24.63
C THR A 151 -16.30 29.68 -23.92
N ASP A 152 -17.37 29.98 -23.20
CA ASP A 152 -18.13 29.01 -22.38
C ASP A 152 -18.86 27.93 -23.19
N ALA A 153 -19.32 28.23 -24.41
CA ALA A 153 -19.89 27.25 -25.34
C ALA A 153 -18.93 26.08 -25.70
N ILE A 154 -17.64 26.15 -25.35
CA ILE A 154 -16.70 25.01 -25.49
C ILE A 154 -16.80 24.03 -24.29
N LEU A 155 -17.40 24.46 -23.17
CA LEU A 155 -17.71 23.60 -22.02
C LEU A 155 -18.95 22.74 -22.28
N GLY A 156 -20.03 23.29 -22.83
CA GLY A 156 -21.29 22.57 -23.06
C GLY A 156 -21.41 21.80 -24.38
N CYS A 157 -20.58 22.11 -25.38
CA CYS A 157 -20.77 21.62 -26.75
C CYS A 157 -20.82 20.08 -26.92
N PRO A 158 -21.66 19.57 -27.85
CA PRO A 158 -21.73 18.16 -28.19
C PRO A 158 -20.44 17.61 -28.83
N LEU A 159 -20.18 16.32 -28.57
CA LEU A 159 -19.10 15.55 -29.17
C LEU A 159 -19.67 14.55 -30.18
N TRP A 160 -19.24 14.58 -31.44
CA TRP A 160 -19.59 13.52 -32.38
C TRP A 160 -18.76 12.26 -32.11
N MET A 161 -19.46 11.21 -31.67
CA MET A 161 -18.91 9.96 -31.20
C MET A 161 -19.44 8.79 -32.05
N PRO A 162 -18.85 7.58 -31.96
CA PRO A 162 -19.53 6.36 -32.38
C PRO A 162 -20.88 6.23 -31.64
N ALA A 163 -21.92 5.78 -32.34
CA ALA A 163 -23.21 5.52 -31.71
C ALA A 163 -23.15 4.29 -30.78
N ASP A 164 -24.03 4.20 -29.78
CA ASP A 164 -24.02 3.08 -28.82
C ASP A 164 -24.22 1.72 -29.51
N SER A 165 -25.03 1.66 -30.57
CA SER A 165 -25.18 0.47 -31.42
C SER A 165 -23.86 -0.07 -31.99
N VAL A 166 -22.87 0.80 -32.20
CA VAL A 166 -21.51 0.44 -32.65
C VAL A 166 -20.64 0.00 -31.46
N LEU A 167 -20.82 0.61 -30.29
CA LEU A 167 -20.06 0.28 -29.08
C LEU A 167 -20.49 -1.07 -28.49
N ASP A 168 -21.79 -1.36 -28.49
CA ASP A 168 -22.36 -2.63 -28.03
C ASP A 168 -21.95 -3.79 -28.94
N SER A 169 -21.97 -3.58 -30.27
CA SER A 169 -21.59 -4.59 -31.27
C SER A 169 -20.09 -4.64 -31.58
N LEU A 170 -19.25 -3.88 -30.85
CA LEU A 170 -17.87 -3.58 -31.29
C LEU A 170 -16.95 -4.81 -31.43
N SER A 171 -17.26 -5.94 -30.78
CA SER A 171 -16.54 -7.21 -30.98
C SER A 171 -16.60 -7.72 -32.41
N ASP A 172 -17.71 -7.48 -33.08
CA ASP A 172 -18.07 -8.08 -34.36
C ASP A 172 -17.72 -7.15 -35.54
N GLN A 173 -17.47 -5.87 -35.21
CA GLN A 173 -17.03 -4.83 -36.13
C GLN A 173 -15.59 -5.07 -36.62
N ALA A 174 -15.32 -4.69 -37.87
CA ALA A 174 -13.99 -4.82 -38.46
C ALA A 174 -12.93 -4.02 -37.67
N ALA A 175 -11.70 -4.55 -37.56
CA ALA A 175 -10.64 -3.95 -36.75
C ALA A 175 -10.42 -2.42 -36.93
N PRO A 176 -10.49 -1.82 -38.15
CA PRO A 176 -10.40 -0.36 -38.29
C PRO A 176 -11.46 0.43 -37.51
N VAL A 177 -12.68 -0.13 -37.41
CA VAL A 177 -13.81 0.42 -36.63
C VAL A 177 -13.52 0.31 -35.13
N GLN A 178 -13.08 -0.87 -34.65
CA GLN A 178 -12.67 -1.08 -33.26
C GLN A 178 -11.59 -0.07 -32.81
N VAL A 179 -10.54 0.07 -33.62
CA VAL A 179 -9.45 1.03 -33.39
C VAL A 179 -9.98 2.47 -33.41
N ALA A 180 -10.90 2.82 -34.30
CA ALA A 180 -11.48 4.17 -34.37
C ALA A 180 -12.40 4.48 -33.17
N ALA A 181 -13.22 3.54 -32.72
CA ALA A 181 -14.08 3.71 -31.55
C ALA A 181 -13.26 3.87 -30.26
N ALA A 182 -12.29 2.98 -30.02
CA ALA A 182 -11.37 3.09 -28.88
C ALA A 182 -10.54 4.39 -28.90
N THR A 183 -10.11 4.83 -30.10
CA THR A 183 -9.44 6.14 -30.25
C THR A 183 -10.40 7.30 -30.00
N SER A 184 -11.68 7.19 -30.35
CA SER A 184 -12.69 8.23 -30.13
C SER A 184 -12.96 8.44 -28.64
N LEU A 185 -13.19 7.35 -27.90
CA LEU A 185 -13.35 7.38 -26.43
C LEU A 185 -12.10 7.97 -25.75
N LEU A 186 -10.90 7.54 -26.17
CA LEU A 186 -9.64 8.08 -25.66
C LEU A 186 -9.49 9.58 -25.92
N LEU A 187 -9.88 10.05 -27.10
CA LEU A 187 -9.85 11.47 -27.45
C LEU A 187 -10.89 12.29 -26.70
N ALA A 188 -12.09 11.75 -26.49
CA ALA A 188 -13.13 12.39 -25.69
C ALA A 188 -12.69 12.52 -24.22
N ALA A 189 -12.17 11.46 -23.59
CA ALA A 189 -11.64 11.53 -22.23
C ALA A 189 -10.51 12.57 -22.08
N LEU A 190 -9.58 12.61 -23.04
CA LEU A 190 -8.51 13.61 -23.08
C LEU A 190 -9.02 15.05 -23.28
N TRP A 191 -10.06 15.23 -24.10
CA TRP A 191 -10.71 16.52 -24.32
C TRP A 191 -11.46 16.98 -23.07
N ILE A 192 -12.29 16.12 -22.45
CA ILE A 192 -13.02 16.47 -21.23
C ILE A 192 -12.03 16.81 -20.10
N ARG A 193 -11.01 15.99 -19.85
CA ARG A 193 -9.92 16.29 -18.89
C ARG A 193 -9.17 17.59 -19.20
N CYS A 194 -9.17 18.05 -20.46
CA CYS A 194 -8.64 19.36 -20.81
C CYS A 194 -9.61 20.49 -20.45
N ILE A 195 -10.90 20.31 -20.75
CA ILE A 195 -11.97 21.28 -20.48
C ILE A 195 -12.17 21.50 -18.98
N VAL A 196 -12.46 20.45 -18.21
CA VAL A 196 -12.72 20.58 -16.76
C VAL A 196 -11.54 21.24 -16.04
N ASN A 197 -10.30 20.84 -16.33
CA ASN A 197 -9.10 21.51 -15.81
C ASN A 197 -9.08 23.02 -16.16
N THR A 198 -9.42 23.38 -17.40
CA THR A 198 -9.37 24.77 -17.90
C THR A 198 -10.43 25.67 -17.25
N PHE A 199 -11.64 25.14 -17.01
CA PHE A 199 -12.77 25.88 -16.42
C PHE A 199 -12.81 25.80 -14.87
N SER A 200 -12.14 24.84 -14.24
CA SER A 200 -12.13 24.60 -12.78
C SER A 200 -11.74 25.77 -11.86
N THR A 201 -11.25 26.88 -12.41
CA THR A 201 -10.98 28.11 -11.65
C THR A 201 -12.17 29.07 -11.61
N SER A 202 -13.32 28.68 -12.16
CA SER A 202 -14.56 29.49 -12.19
C SER A 202 -15.33 29.41 -10.87
N THR A 203 -16.04 30.50 -10.56
CA THR A 203 -16.93 30.62 -9.39
C THR A 203 -18.40 30.80 -9.78
N SER A 204 -18.77 30.69 -11.06
CA SER A 204 -20.18 30.59 -11.48
C SER A 204 -20.70 29.19 -11.14
N ALA A 205 -21.91 29.12 -10.58
CA ALA A 205 -22.58 27.87 -10.26
C ALA A 205 -22.88 27.06 -11.54
N ASP A 206 -23.30 27.72 -12.61
CA ASP A 206 -23.64 27.11 -13.90
C ASP A 206 -22.42 26.42 -14.52
N ILE A 207 -21.25 27.10 -14.50
CA ILE A 207 -19.98 26.52 -14.94
C ILE A 207 -19.53 25.37 -14.03
N GLN A 208 -19.88 25.37 -12.74
CA GLN A 208 -19.56 24.27 -11.84
C GLN A 208 -20.48 23.06 -12.04
N GLY A 209 -21.79 23.25 -12.26
CA GLY A 209 -22.73 22.19 -12.63
C GLY A 209 -22.31 21.51 -13.95
N ALA A 210 -22.03 22.30 -14.98
CA ALA A 210 -21.50 21.78 -16.24
C ALA A 210 -20.13 21.08 -16.08
N ILE A 211 -19.32 21.40 -15.05
CA ILE A 211 -18.12 20.62 -14.72
C ILE A 211 -18.49 19.27 -14.08
N CYS A 212 -19.49 19.19 -13.20
CA CYS A 212 -19.99 17.92 -12.65
C CYS A 212 -20.49 16.99 -13.77
N GLU A 213 -21.41 17.47 -14.61
CA GLU A 213 -21.91 16.74 -15.79
C GLU A 213 -20.77 16.30 -16.71
N ARG A 214 -19.72 17.13 -16.90
CA ARG A 214 -18.53 16.70 -17.64
C ARG A 214 -17.72 15.60 -16.93
N ILE A 215 -17.65 15.56 -15.61
CA ILE A 215 -16.99 14.47 -14.88
C ILE A 215 -17.83 13.18 -14.92
N GLU A 216 -19.16 13.25 -14.90
CA GLU A 216 -20.04 12.09 -15.16
C GLU A 216 -19.78 11.50 -16.55
N ASN A 217 -19.81 12.36 -17.58
CA ASN A 217 -19.49 11.97 -18.95
C ASN A 217 -18.08 11.38 -19.07
N LEU A 218 -17.10 11.91 -18.33
CA LEU A 218 -15.73 11.36 -18.27
C LEU A 218 -15.67 9.97 -17.65
N TYR A 219 -16.40 9.76 -16.55
CA TYR A 219 -16.50 8.46 -15.87
C TYR A 219 -17.02 7.39 -16.85
N THR A 220 -18.16 7.64 -17.50
CA THR A 220 -18.79 6.70 -18.44
C THR A 220 -17.90 6.37 -19.64
N ILE A 221 -17.19 7.36 -20.18
CA ILE A 221 -16.22 7.17 -21.27
C ILE A 221 -15.00 6.35 -20.82
N GLU A 222 -14.46 6.62 -19.63
CA GLU A 222 -13.29 5.89 -19.12
C GLU A 222 -13.64 4.47 -18.70
N GLU A 223 -14.79 4.22 -18.07
CA GLU A 223 -15.27 2.88 -17.76
C GLU A 223 -15.44 2.05 -19.05
N THR A 224 -16.14 2.60 -20.04
CA THR A 224 -16.35 1.94 -21.34
C THR A 224 -15.02 1.63 -22.04
N LEU A 225 -14.10 2.59 -22.09
CA LEU A 225 -12.78 2.39 -22.68
C LEU A 225 -11.94 1.37 -21.89
N GLN A 226 -12.01 1.40 -20.56
CA GLN A 226 -11.29 0.49 -19.66
C GLN A 226 -11.79 -0.95 -19.80
N GLY A 227 -13.09 -1.14 -20.03
CA GLY A 227 -13.70 -2.42 -20.40
C GLY A 227 -13.24 -2.89 -21.79
N LEU A 228 -13.28 -2.01 -22.80
CA LEU A 228 -12.86 -2.35 -24.17
C LEU A 228 -11.38 -2.75 -24.27
N ILE A 229 -10.46 -2.04 -23.61
CA ILE A 229 -9.02 -2.43 -23.59
C ILE A 229 -8.72 -3.65 -22.71
N GLY A 230 -9.66 -4.03 -21.83
CA GLY A 230 -9.60 -5.29 -21.08
C GLY A 230 -10.07 -6.49 -21.91
N ARG A 231 -11.09 -6.30 -22.76
CA ARG A 231 -11.70 -7.36 -23.58
C ARG A 231 -11.04 -7.55 -24.95
N GLN A 232 -10.63 -6.48 -25.61
CA GLN A 232 -10.18 -6.48 -27.02
C GLN A 232 -8.70 -6.08 -27.18
N PRO A 233 -7.80 -6.99 -27.60
CA PRO A 233 -6.39 -6.68 -27.84
C PRO A 233 -6.18 -5.54 -28.85
N VAL A 234 -6.99 -5.50 -29.91
CA VAL A 234 -6.94 -4.46 -30.96
C VAL A 234 -7.17 -3.06 -30.36
N CYS A 235 -8.13 -2.92 -29.44
CA CYS A 235 -8.40 -1.68 -28.72
C CYS A 235 -7.26 -1.34 -27.76
N LYS A 236 -6.72 -2.33 -27.04
CA LYS A 236 -5.58 -2.16 -26.13
C LYS A 236 -4.33 -1.65 -26.83
N ASP A 237 -3.98 -2.23 -27.98
CA ASP A 237 -2.81 -1.83 -28.75
C ASP A 237 -3.03 -0.46 -29.42
N ALA A 238 -4.24 -0.14 -29.90
CA ALA A 238 -4.59 1.19 -30.41
C ALA A 238 -4.38 2.30 -29.37
N VAL A 239 -4.84 2.09 -28.13
CA VAL A 239 -4.63 3.00 -27.00
C VAL A 239 -3.14 3.06 -26.59
N GLY A 240 -2.45 1.92 -26.62
CA GLY A 240 -1.01 1.83 -26.35
C GLY A 240 -0.18 2.66 -27.33
N ASP A 241 -0.39 2.50 -28.63
CA ASP A 241 0.29 3.24 -29.69
C ASP A 241 -0.01 4.75 -29.61
N PHE A 242 -1.29 5.13 -29.41
CA PHE A 242 -1.67 6.54 -29.31
C PHE A 242 -1.04 7.25 -28.10
N LEU A 243 -0.96 6.58 -26.94
CA LEU A 243 -0.27 7.10 -25.75
C LEU A 243 1.26 6.94 -25.81
N GLY A 244 1.79 6.28 -26.84
CA GLY A 244 3.22 6.04 -27.05
C GLY A 244 3.85 5.07 -26.05
N ILE A 245 3.07 4.07 -25.64
CA ILE A 245 3.37 3.03 -24.65
C ILE A 245 3.59 1.72 -25.41
N LYS A 246 4.83 1.19 -25.39
CA LYS A 246 5.11 -0.15 -25.95
C LYS A 246 4.27 -1.21 -25.24
N SER A 247 3.75 -2.18 -26.01
CA SER A 247 2.86 -3.24 -25.52
C SER A 247 3.29 -3.79 -24.16
N GLN A 248 2.39 -3.70 -23.18
CA GLN A 248 2.62 -4.13 -21.81
C GLN A 248 1.91 -5.46 -21.53
N THR A 249 2.61 -6.38 -20.89
CA THR A 249 2.04 -7.58 -20.26
C THR A 249 1.15 -7.26 -19.06
N LYS A 250 1.26 -6.04 -18.49
CA LYS A 250 0.38 -5.52 -17.45
C LYS A 250 -0.90 -4.91 -18.03
N PRO A 251 -2.01 -4.88 -17.27
CA PRO A 251 -3.20 -4.14 -17.66
C PRO A 251 -2.90 -2.63 -17.78
N ILE A 252 -3.55 -1.99 -18.75
CA ILE A 252 -3.54 -0.53 -18.91
C ILE A 252 -4.59 0.02 -17.95
N LYS A 253 -4.19 0.88 -17.01
CA LYS A 253 -5.09 1.72 -16.20
C LYS A 253 -5.12 3.13 -16.78
N LEU A 254 -6.30 3.66 -17.08
CA LEU A 254 -6.42 4.98 -17.72
C LEU A 254 -5.96 6.14 -16.80
N SER A 255 -6.43 6.21 -15.55
CA SER A 255 -6.07 7.25 -14.57
C SER A 255 -4.55 7.45 -14.38
N GLU A 256 -3.78 6.35 -14.32
CA GLU A 256 -2.32 6.41 -14.17
C GLU A 256 -1.61 7.02 -15.40
N LEU A 257 -2.23 6.96 -16.58
CA LEU A 257 -1.60 7.22 -17.89
C LEU A 257 -2.08 8.49 -18.59
N LEU A 258 -3.34 8.89 -18.40
CA LEU A 258 -3.93 10.10 -18.97
C LEU A 258 -3.38 11.39 -18.31
N ARG A 259 -3.86 12.54 -18.78
CA ARG A 259 -3.66 13.84 -18.11
C ARG A 259 -4.38 13.79 -16.76
N PRO A 260 -3.71 13.96 -15.61
CA PRO A 260 -4.42 13.97 -14.33
C PRO A 260 -5.39 15.16 -14.26
N LEU A 261 -6.45 15.02 -13.48
CA LEU A 261 -7.33 16.13 -13.16
C LEU A 261 -6.55 17.16 -12.32
N ASP A 262 -6.77 18.45 -12.59
CA ASP A 262 -6.20 19.52 -11.76
C ASP A 262 -6.98 19.62 -10.44
N VAL A 263 -6.29 19.90 -9.33
CA VAL A 263 -6.88 19.79 -7.97
C VAL A 263 -8.03 20.77 -7.72
N SER A 264 -8.13 21.84 -8.52
CA SER A 264 -9.30 22.71 -8.55
C SER A 264 -10.58 21.99 -9.03
N VAL A 265 -10.48 21.01 -9.95
CA VAL A 265 -11.61 20.14 -10.34
C VAL A 265 -12.09 19.32 -9.13
N MET A 266 -11.14 18.76 -8.37
CA MET A 266 -11.45 18.00 -7.15
C MET A 266 -12.17 18.90 -6.13
N GLY A 267 -11.73 20.14 -5.96
CA GLY A 267 -12.41 21.13 -5.13
C GLY A 267 -13.84 21.43 -5.58
N VAL A 268 -14.12 21.52 -6.88
CA VAL A 268 -15.48 21.74 -7.42
C VAL A 268 -16.38 20.54 -7.11
N ILE A 269 -15.97 19.32 -7.48
CA ILE A 269 -16.79 18.11 -7.32
C ILE A 269 -17.07 17.83 -5.84
N VAL A 270 -16.04 17.81 -4.98
CA VAL A 270 -16.21 17.48 -3.56
C VAL A 270 -17.01 18.56 -2.82
N SER A 271 -17.00 19.83 -3.26
CA SER A 271 -17.87 20.86 -2.69
C SER A 271 -19.34 20.76 -3.13
N ASN A 272 -19.61 20.15 -4.29
CA ASN A 272 -20.98 19.94 -4.79
C ASN A 272 -21.57 18.58 -4.36
N ALA A 273 -20.76 17.66 -3.82
CA ALA A 273 -21.21 16.37 -3.30
C ALA A 273 -22.31 16.50 -2.21
N HIS A 274 -22.28 17.57 -1.40
CA HIS A 274 -23.34 17.88 -0.42
C HIS A 274 -24.74 18.08 -1.03
N ASN A 275 -24.84 18.45 -2.32
CA ASN A 275 -26.10 18.79 -2.98
C ASN A 275 -26.75 17.59 -3.71
N ALA A 276 -26.24 16.37 -3.51
CA ALA A 276 -26.61 15.16 -4.26
C ALA A 276 -26.47 15.27 -5.80
N SER A 277 -25.74 16.28 -6.29
CA SER A 277 -25.51 16.58 -7.72
C SER A 277 -24.26 15.92 -8.31
N VAL A 278 -23.76 14.86 -7.66
CA VAL A 278 -22.53 14.13 -8.01
C VAL A 278 -22.79 12.66 -7.74
N SER A 279 -22.71 11.80 -8.76
CA SER A 279 -22.86 10.36 -8.61
C SER A 279 -21.67 9.71 -7.91
N THR A 280 -21.87 8.54 -7.32
CA THR A 280 -20.80 7.80 -6.61
C THR A 280 -19.64 7.43 -7.55
N GLY A 281 -19.89 7.21 -8.85
CA GLY A 281 -18.85 6.97 -9.86
C GLY A 281 -17.94 8.18 -10.10
N GLU A 282 -18.51 9.39 -10.23
CA GLU A 282 -17.75 10.65 -10.31
C GLU A 282 -16.89 10.86 -9.07
N ALA A 283 -17.47 10.64 -7.90
CA ALA A 283 -16.77 10.75 -6.63
C ALA A 283 -15.57 9.77 -6.58
N GLN A 284 -15.75 8.49 -6.93
CA GLN A 284 -14.66 7.52 -7.00
C GLN A 284 -13.54 7.96 -7.96
N LEU A 285 -13.88 8.44 -9.16
CA LEU A 285 -12.90 8.92 -10.14
C LEU A 285 -12.07 10.10 -9.59
N VAL A 286 -12.74 11.07 -8.96
CA VAL A 286 -12.11 12.27 -8.40
C VAL A 286 -11.28 11.96 -7.16
N LEU A 287 -11.77 11.10 -6.26
CA LEU A 287 -11.04 10.64 -5.08
C LEU A 287 -9.81 9.79 -5.45
N HIS A 288 -9.89 9.01 -6.54
CA HIS A 288 -8.75 8.29 -7.07
C HIS A 288 -7.67 9.23 -7.67
N GLU A 289 -8.07 10.26 -8.41
CA GLU A 289 -7.14 11.29 -8.91
C GLU A 289 -6.53 12.12 -7.75
N LEU A 290 -7.28 12.41 -6.70
CA LEU A 290 -6.79 13.06 -5.47
C LEU A 290 -5.79 12.16 -4.73
N THR A 291 -6.06 10.86 -4.62
CA THR A 291 -5.11 9.85 -4.12
C THR A 291 -3.79 9.93 -4.89
N LEU A 292 -3.85 9.88 -6.23
CA LEU A 292 -2.67 10.01 -7.11
C LEU A 292 -1.97 11.38 -7.04
N PHE A 293 -2.64 12.41 -6.54
CA PHE A 293 -2.02 13.70 -6.21
C PHE A 293 -1.30 13.68 -4.86
N CYS A 294 -1.88 13.08 -3.83
CA CYS A 294 -1.32 12.97 -2.48
C CYS A 294 -0.13 12.00 -2.38
N THR A 295 -0.05 10.96 -3.23
CA THR A 295 1.10 10.03 -3.27
C THR A 295 2.45 10.77 -3.34
N HIS A 296 3.45 10.28 -2.58
CA HIS A 296 4.66 10.98 -2.16
C HIS A 296 5.40 11.82 -3.23
N ARG A 297 4.95 13.06 -3.45
CA ARG A 297 5.75 14.13 -4.09
C ARG A 297 6.41 14.94 -2.99
N SER A 298 7.73 15.08 -3.02
CA SER A 298 8.47 15.84 -2.00
C SER A 298 8.32 17.36 -2.12
N ARG A 299 7.69 17.87 -3.18
CA ARG A 299 7.44 19.31 -3.41
C ARG A 299 6.16 19.54 -4.22
N TYR A 300 5.35 20.48 -3.76
CA TYR A 300 4.16 21.01 -4.43
C TYR A 300 4.28 22.55 -4.55
N LEU A 301 3.65 23.14 -5.57
CA LEU A 301 3.57 24.60 -5.71
C LEU A 301 2.55 25.18 -4.70
N PRO A 302 2.74 26.41 -4.18
CA PRO A 302 1.81 26.99 -3.20
C PRO A 302 0.34 27.06 -3.64
N ARG A 303 0.08 27.23 -4.95
CA ARG A 303 -1.28 27.17 -5.53
C ARG A 303 -1.86 25.75 -5.49
N GLU A 304 -1.05 24.74 -5.83
CA GLU A 304 -1.44 23.33 -5.81
C GLU A 304 -1.78 22.89 -4.37
N ARG A 305 -0.97 23.29 -3.38
CA ARG A 305 -1.24 23.02 -1.97
C ARG A 305 -2.53 23.68 -1.49
N LYS A 306 -2.78 24.96 -1.81
CA LYS A 306 -4.03 25.63 -1.39
C LYS A 306 -5.26 24.90 -1.95
N ALA A 307 -5.25 24.56 -3.25
CA ALA A 307 -6.35 23.81 -3.85
C ALA A 307 -6.54 22.43 -3.21
N ALA A 308 -5.43 21.73 -2.91
CA ALA A 308 -5.47 20.44 -2.22
C ALA A 308 -6.01 20.53 -0.80
N ILE A 309 -5.62 21.53 -0.01
CA ILE A 309 -6.16 21.77 1.33
C ILE A 309 -7.67 22.00 1.25
N THR A 310 -8.16 22.78 0.28
CA THR A 310 -9.61 22.96 0.07
C THR A 310 -10.31 21.65 -0.30
N ALA A 311 -9.78 20.87 -1.26
CA ALA A 311 -10.38 19.59 -1.63
C ALA A 311 -10.35 18.56 -0.48
N LEU A 312 -9.27 18.52 0.31
CA LEU A 312 -9.12 17.68 1.50
C LEU A 312 -10.08 18.10 2.61
N THR A 313 -10.29 19.41 2.83
CA THR A 313 -11.31 19.94 3.77
C THR A 313 -12.69 19.42 3.41
N SER A 314 -13.07 19.48 2.13
CA SER A 314 -14.38 19.02 1.68
C SER A 314 -14.54 17.48 1.76
N LEU A 315 -13.48 16.68 1.95
CA LEU A 315 -13.62 15.23 2.18
C LEU A 315 -14.40 14.87 3.46
N ARG A 316 -14.74 15.85 4.30
CA ARG A 316 -15.67 15.68 5.43
C ARG A 316 -16.97 14.99 5.00
N VAL A 317 -17.52 15.33 3.82
CA VAL A 317 -18.77 14.74 3.31
C VAL A 317 -18.70 13.22 3.35
N PHE A 318 -17.70 12.65 2.68
CA PHE A 318 -17.52 11.21 2.50
C PHE A 318 -17.08 10.46 3.76
N VAL A 319 -16.62 11.17 4.81
CA VAL A 319 -16.15 10.55 6.05
C VAL A 319 -17.22 10.61 7.14
N PHE A 320 -17.85 11.76 7.32
CA PHE A 320 -18.73 12.04 8.48
C PHE A 320 -20.17 12.39 8.13
N ASP A 321 -20.43 12.97 6.96
CA ASP A 321 -21.76 13.52 6.63
C ASP A 321 -22.59 12.60 5.69
N THR A 322 -22.05 11.47 5.25
CA THR A 322 -22.80 10.34 4.65
C THR A 322 -23.78 9.74 5.67
N ASP A 323 -25.04 9.54 5.27
CA ASP A 323 -26.14 9.11 6.14
C ASP A 323 -25.86 7.83 6.96
N GLU A 324 -26.54 7.71 8.10
CA GLU A 324 -26.42 6.58 9.04
C GLU A 324 -27.20 5.32 8.61
N GLY A 325 -27.53 5.20 7.33
CA GLY A 325 -28.12 4.00 6.74
C GLY A 325 -27.08 2.93 6.40
N ALA A 326 -27.54 1.78 5.91
CA ALA A 326 -26.66 0.75 5.35
C ALA A 326 -26.00 1.30 4.06
N MET A 327 -24.71 1.62 4.16
CA MET A 327 -23.90 2.09 3.03
C MET A 327 -23.73 0.97 2.00
N ASP A 328 -23.87 1.28 0.71
CA ASP A 328 -23.64 0.28 -0.35
C ASP A 328 -22.14 0.04 -0.62
N GLU A 329 -21.80 -0.92 -1.49
CA GLU A 329 -20.39 -1.19 -1.83
C GLU A 329 -19.69 0.02 -2.45
N SER A 330 -20.42 0.83 -3.21
CA SER A 330 -19.95 2.02 -3.93
C SER A 330 -19.61 3.16 -2.97
N ASP A 331 -20.47 3.40 -1.98
CA ASP A 331 -20.26 4.34 -0.88
C ASP A 331 -19.09 3.88 0.00
N CYS A 332 -18.98 2.58 0.26
CA CYS A 332 -17.81 2.01 0.95
C CYS A 332 -16.50 2.20 0.15
N VAL A 333 -16.53 2.17 -1.19
CA VAL A 333 -15.36 2.56 -2.01
C VAL A 333 -15.05 4.06 -1.85
N CYS A 334 -16.06 4.95 -1.88
CA CYS A 334 -15.86 6.38 -1.63
C CYS A 334 -15.26 6.68 -0.26
N LEU A 335 -15.81 6.11 0.82
CA LEU A 335 -15.29 6.23 2.18
C LEU A 335 -13.83 5.77 2.27
N ARG A 336 -13.51 4.58 1.74
CA ARG A 336 -12.13 4.05 1.69
C ARG A 336 -11.18 4.99 0.95
N LEU A 337 -11.56 5.49 -0.23
CA LEU A 337 -10.73 6.43 -0.99
C LEU A 337 -10.55 7.77 -0.27
N ALA A 338 -11.57 8.29 0.44
CA ALA A 338 -11.47 9.52 1.23
C ALA A 338 -10.54 9.36 2.44
N LEU A 339 -10.69 8.26 3.21
CA LEU A 339 -9.80 7.91 4.32
C LEU A 339 -8.35 7.74 3.85
N HIS A 340 -8.15 7.11 2.69
CA HIS A 340 -6.83 6.93 2.08
C HIS A 340 -6.21 8.25 1.60
N CYS A 341 -7.01 9.14 0.99
CA CYS A 341 -6.58 10.50 0.62
C CYS A 341 -6.08 11.30 1.84
N LEU A 342 -6.85 11.28 2.93
CA LEU A 342 -6.50 11.96 4.18
C LEU A 342 -5.23 11.35 4.80
N THR A 343 -5.11 10.03 4.83
CA THR A 343 -3.91 9.31 5.31
C THR A 343 -2.66 9.77 4.56
N LEU A 344 -2.69 9.74 3.22
CA LEU A 344 -1.56 10.16 2.38
C LEU A 344 -1.22 11.65 2.53
N ALA A 345 -2.22 12.51 2.72
CA ALA A 345 -2.00 13.94 2.92
C ALA A 345 -1.40 14.26 4.30
N ILE A 346 -1.91 13.62 5.36
CA ILE A 346 -1.43 13.78 6.74
C ILE A 346 0.01 13.26 6.86
N ALA A 347 0.36 12.16 6.19
CA ALA A 347 1.72 11.62 6.12
C ALA A 347 2.68 12.41 5.20
N ASN A 348 2.25 13.51 4.56
CA ASN A 348 3.05 14.24 3.57
C ASN A 348 3.27 15.71 3.98
N GLU A 349 4.36 15.95 4.71
CA GLU A 349 4.84 17.30 5.12
C GLU A 349 5.10 18.27 3.96
N GLY A 350 5.34 17.75 2.75
CA GLY A 350 5.50 18.58 1.55
C GLY A 350 4.18 19.15 1.02
N LEU A 351 3.06 18.52 1.39
CA LEU A 351 1.70 18.89 1.01
C LEU A 351 1.00 19.69 2.12
N LEU A 352 0.87 19.11 3.31
CA LEU A 352 0.32 19.76 4.50
C LEU A 352 1.45 20.20 5.41
N HIS A 353 1.67 21.50 5.56
CA HIS A 353 2.51 22.03 6.64
C HIS A 353 1.76 22.00 7.97
N GLU A 354 2.46 22.19 9.08
CA GLU A 354 1.92 22.15 10.44
C GLU A 354 0.64 23.00 10.62
N LYS A 355 0.66 24.27 10.20
CA LYS A 355 -0.52 25.14 10.22
C LYS A 355 -1.66 24.63 9.33
N ASP A 356 -1.33 24.09 8.15
CA ASP A 356 -2.32 23.57 7.20
C ASP A 356 -2.97 22.27 7.73
N PHE A 357 -2.21 21.47 8.47
CA PHE A 357 -2.67 20.24 9.14
C PHE A 357 -3.66 20.56 10.26
N TYR A 358 -3.33 21.45 11.21
CA TYR A 358 -4.29 21.85 12.25
C TYR A 358 -5.50 22.60 11.65
N GLY A 359 -5.31 23.37 10.58
CA GLY A 359 -6.41 23.94 9.80
C GLY A 359 -7.32 22.87 9.17
N LEU A 360 -6.77 21.76 8.69
CA LEU A 360 -7.56 20.62 8.20
C LEU A 360 -8.32 19.95 9.36
N LEU A 361 -7.64 19.62 10.47
CA LEU A 361 -8.25 19.00 11.64
C LEU A 361 -9.43 19.82 12.19
N PHE A 362 -9.34 21.15 12.20
CA PHE A 362 -10.42 22.05 12.62
C PHE A 362 -11.72 21.81 11.84
N ASN A 363 -11.63 21.57 10.53
CA ASN A 363 -12.81 21.34 9.68
C ASN A 363 -13.42 19.94 9.87
N PHE A 364 -12.63 18.96 10.31
CA PHE A 364 -13.08 17.60 10.61
C PHE A 364 -13.47 17.38 12.08
N ALA A 365 -13.25 18.37 12.95
CA ALA A 365 -13.65 18.25 14.34
C ALA A 365 -15.19 18.32 14.47
N PRO A 366 -15.79 17.55 15.40
CA PRO A 366 -17.23 17.55 15.60
C PRO A 366 -17.67 18.86 16.26
N THR A 367 -18.27 19.73 15.45
CA THR A 367 -18.96 20.95 15.88
C THR A 367 -20.39 20.62 16.26
N LYS A 368 -20.79 20.75 17.52
CA LYS A 368 -22.22 20.75 17.87
C LYS A 368 -22.86 22.04 17.36
N SER A 369 -24.16 22.01 17.10
CA SER A 369 -24.93 23.17 16.63
C SER A 369 -24.96 24.37 17.59
N ASN A 370 -24.50 24.20 18.84
CA ASN A 370 -24.37 25.24 19.86
C ASN A 370 -22.91 25.51 20.30
N ASP A 371 -21.90 24.88 19.69
CA ASP A 371 -20.50 25.17 20.02
C ASP A 371 -20.12 26.54 19.43
N ASP A 372 -20.03 27.56 20.28
CA ASP A 372 -19.73 28.92 19.84
C ASP A 372 -18.34 28.99 19.17
N LEU A 373 -18.25 29.58 17.97
CA LEU A 373 -17.00 29.69 17.21
C LEU A 373 -15.89 30.41 18.02
N SER A 374 -16.27 31.25 18.99
CA SER A 374 -15.34 31.88 19.92
C SER A 374 -14.62 30.88 20.84
N GLU A 375 -15.23 29.74 21.17
CA GLU A 375 -14.64 28.65 21.95
C GLU A 375 -13.71 27.80 21.09
N ILE A 376 -14.15 27.44 19.88
CA ILE A 376 -13.42 26.51 18.97
C ILE A 376 -12.08 27.10 18.52
N ILE A 377 -12.01 28.43 18.34
CA ILE A 377 -10.78 29.15 17.99
C ILE A 377 -9.73 29.13 19.13
N LYS A 378 -10.12 28.80 20.38
CA LYS A 378 -9.21 28.69 21.53
C LYS A 378 -8.52 27.33 21.65
N TRP A 379 -8.99 26.30 20.94
CA TRP A 379 -8.50 24.92 21.14
C TRP A 379 -7.01 24.79 20.80
N GLU A 380 -6.23 24.21 21.70
CA GLU A 380 -4.82 23.94 21.45
C GLU A 380 -4.63 22.80 20.43
N PRO A 381 -3.48 22.75 19.72
CA PRO A 381 -3.23 21.73 18.69
C PRO A 381 -3.45 20.28 19.17
N ALA A 382 -3.11 19.98 20.42
CA ALA A 382 -3.32 18.67 21.05
C ALA A 382 -4.79 18.37 21.35
N GLU A 383 -5.57 19.36 21.80
CA GLU A 383 -7.01 19.23 22.03
C GLU A 383 -7.76 18.99 20.72
N LEU A 384 -7.38 19.73 19.67
CA LEU A 384 -7.97 19.61 18.34
C LEU A 384 -7.69 18.24 17.71
N GLY A 385 -6.43 17.78 17.77
CA GLY A 385 -6.06 16.41 17.37
C GLY A 385 -6.84 15.34 18.13
N THR A 386 -7.07 15.58 19.41
CA THR A 386 -7.85 14.70 20.29
C THR A 386 -9.33 14.60 19.90
N LYS A 387 -9.98 15.73 19.59
CA LYS A 387 -11.39 15.75 19.15
C LYS A 387 -11.58 15.10 17.78
N PHE A 388 -10.65 15.31 16.85
CA PHE A 388 -10.64 14.64 15.55
C PHE A 388 -10.54 13.11 15.66
N LEU A 389 -9.53 12.61 16.40
CA LEU A 389 -9.30 11.17 16.55
C LEU A 389 -10.48 10.46 17.24
N ARG A 390 -11.06 11.04 18.30
CA ARG A 390 -12.29 10.52 18.92
C ARG A 390 -13.45 10.44 17.92
N SER A 391 -13.63 11.48 17.12
CA SER A 391 -14.69 11.52 16.10
C SER A 391 -14.51 10.41 15.04
N LEU A 392 -13.28 10.19 14.56
CA LEU A 392 -12.98 9.07 13.67
C LEU A 392 -13.28 7.70 14.30
N VAL A 393 -12.89 7.47 15.56
CA VAL A 393 -13.20 6.21 16.26
C VAL A 393 -14.71 6.01 16.39
N SER A 394 -15.47 7.06 16.75
CA SER A 394 -16.94 7.01 16.83
C SER A 394 -17.64 6.95 15.46
N ARG A 395 -16.96 7.26 14.35
CA ARG A 395 -17.48 6.99 13.00
C ARG A 395 -17.18 5.56 12.58
N MET A 396 -15.95 5.07 12.77
CA MET A 396 -15.58 3.68 12.52
C MET A 396 -16.55 2.73 13.24
N GLN A 397 -16.80 2.95 14.54
CA GLN A 397 -17.74 2.14 15.33
C GLN A 397 -19.21 2.24 14.86
N ARG A 398 -19.65 3.36 14.26
CA ARG A 398 -20.99 3.47 13.64
C ARG A 398 -21.07 2.79 12.29
N VAL A 399 -19.96 2.72 11.55
CA VAL A 399 -19.85 1.92 10.31
C VAL A 399 -19.90 0.41 10.62
N GLU A 400 -19.71 0.00 11.90
CA GLU A 400 -19.80 -1.39 12.37
C GLU A 400 -21.19 -1.85 12.89
N GLY A 401 -22.27 -1.09 12.64
CA GLY A 401 -23.59 -1.32 13.24
C GLY A 401 -24.49 -2.39 12.60
N ASP A 402 -25.12 -3.22 13.45
CA ASP A 402 -26.35 -4.01 13.24
C ASP A 402 -26.53 -4.78 11.91
N GLY A 403 -25.64 -5.74 11.64
CA GLY A 403 -25.99 -6.95 10.87
C GLY A 403 -24.89 -7.42 9.93
N GLU A 404 -24.29 -6.50 9.18
CA GLU A 404 -23.16 -6.77 8.30
C GLU A 404 -21.95 -5.95 8.78
N SER A 405 -20.91 -6.61 9.26
CA SER A 405 -19.67 -5.93 9.63
C SER A 405 -19.02 -5.33 8.38
N PRO A 406 -18.60 -4.06 8.40
CA PRO A 406 -17.95 -3.42 7.26
C PRO A 406 -16.67 -4.16 6.93
N ASP A 407 -16.37 -4.21 5.64
CA ASP A 407 -15.30 -5.05 5.14
C ASP A 407 -13.95 -4.70 5.79
N LEU A 408 -13.11 -5.72 6.01
CA LEU A 408 -11.84 -5.53 6.72
C LEU A 408 -10.94 -4.47 6.04
N ALA A 409 -11.09 -4.24 4.73
CA ALA A 409 -10.39 -3.16 4.03
C ALA A 409 -10.84 -1.75 4.47
N THR A 410 -12.11 -1.55 4.82
CA THR A 410 -12.61 -0.27 5.36
C THR A 410 -12.02 0.00 6.75
N ASN A 411 -12.04 -0.99 7.64
CA ASN A 411 -11.37 -0.87 8.94
C ASN A 411 -9.85 -0.65 8.80
N MET A 412 -9.20 -1.20 7.77
CA MET A 412 -7.80 -0.93 7.49
C MET A 412 -7.52 0.54 7.09
N GLU A 413 -8.37 1.19 6.29
CA GLU A 413 -8.17 2.62 6.00
C GLU A 413 -8.41 3.50 7.23
N PHE A 414 -9.36 3.15 8.11
CA PHE A 414 -9.50 3.80 9.42
C PHE A 414 -8.24 3.61 10.29
N ALA A 415 -7.72 2.38 10.41
CA ALA A 415 -6.51 2.08 11.19
C ALA A 415 -5.29 2.88 10.70
N ARG A 416 -5.11 3.00 9.37
CA ARG A 416 -4.06 3.83 8.76
C ARG A 416 -4.25 5.31 9.07
N LEU A 417 -5.46 5.84 8.91
CA LEU A 417 -5.75 7.27 9.16
C LEU A 417 -5.54 7.65 10.63
N LEU A 418 -6.08 6.83 11.55
CA LEU A 418 -5.90 7.01 13.00
C LEU A 418 -4.42 6.98 13.37
N SER A 419 -3.65 6.04 12.84
CA SER A 419 -2.20 5.94 13.09
C SER A 419 -1.43 7.14 12.57
N ALA A 420 -1.70 7.57 11.32
CA ALA A 420 -1.04 8.71 10.70
C ALA A 420 -1.35 10.03 11.42
N ALA A 421 -2.59 10.20 11.88
CA ALA A 421 -3.00 11.36 12.64
C ALA A 421 -2.43 11.35 14.07
N ALA A 422 -2.49 10.24 14.80
CA ALA A 422 -1.96 10.13 16.17
C ALA A 422 -0.43 10.34 16.22
N PHE A 423 0.32 9.78 15.27
CA PHE A 423 1.76 10.03 15.14
C PHE A 423 2.06 11.52 14.92
N ARG A 424 1.23 12.22 14.13
CA ARG A 424 1.44 13.62 13.78
C ARG A 424 0.93 14.63 14.83
N THR A 425 -0.04 14.26 15.67
CA THR A 425 -0.51 15.10 16.79
C THR A 425 0.34 14.93 18.06
N ALA A 426 1.13 13.85 18.14
CA ALA A 426 2.00 13.52 19.28
C ALA A 426 1.25 13.42 20.64
N SER A 427 -0.05 13.16 20.63
CA SER A 427 -0.87 13.05 21.85
C SER A 427 -0.73 11.67 22.49
N ALA A 428 0.07 11.59 23.55
CA ALA A 428 0.38 10.34 24.26
C ALA A 428 -0.81 9.69 24.98
N GLU A 429 -1.86 10.45 25.31
CA GLU A 429 -3.09 9.87 25.87
C GLU A 429 -3.86 9.06 24.81
N LEU A 430 -3.87 9.54 23.55
CA LEU A 430 -4.68 8.94 22.48
C LEU A 430 -3.96 7.86 21.66
N THR A 431 -2.63 7.74 21.75
CA THR A 431 -1.96 6.56 21.17
C THR A 431 -2.48 5.27 21.80
N SER A 432 -2.88 5.28 23.09
CA SER A 432 -3.52 4.15 23.79
C SER A 432 -4.89 3.80 23.20
N ASP A 433 -5.80 4.77 23.06
CA ASP A 433 -7.15 4.56 22.49
C ASP A 433 -7.10 4.04 21.04
N VAL A 434 -6.20 4.63 20.23
CA VAL A 434 -5.97 4.22 18.84
C VAL A 434 -5.34 2.83 18.78
N ALA A 435 -4.36 2.55 19.64
CA ALA A 435 -3.77 1.22 19.75
C ALA A 435 -4.81 0.17 20.16
N SER A 436 -5.76 0.49 21.05
CA SER A 436 -6.86 -0.40 21.42
C SER A 436 -7.78 -0.72 20.23
N GLN A 437 -8.12 0.26 19.38
CA GLN A 437 -8.90 -0.03 18.17
C GLN A 437 -8.11 -0.90 17.17
N ILE A 438 -6.82 -0.63 16.99
CA ILE A 438 -5.95 -1.41 16.07
C ILE A 438 -5.79 -2.86 16.57
N ASP A 439 -5.79 -3.10 17.89
CA ASP A 439 -5.80 -4.46 18.43
C ASP A 439 -7.07 -5.24 18.01
N LYS A 440 -8.27 -4.63 18.12
CA LYS A 440 -9.53 -5.27 17.70
C LYS A 440 -9.55 -5.59 16.20
N ILE A 441 -9.01 -4.69 15.37
CA ILE A 441 -8.92 -4.88 13.92
C ILE A 441 -7.90 -5.98 13.59
N LEU A 442 -6.80 -6.07 14.34
CA LEU A 442 -5.84 -7.17 14.26
C LEU A 442 -6.49 -8.51 14.61
N ASP A 443 -7.33 -8.56 15.65
CA ASP A 443 -8.02 -9.80 16.05
C ASP A 443 -8.95 -10.31 14.93
N ARG A 444 -9.81 -9.44 14.36
CA ARG A 444 -10.63 -9.80 13.17
C ARG A 444 -9.76 -10.19 11.96
N ALA A 445 -8.66 -9.49 11.73
CA ALA A 445 -7.74 -9.81 10.63
C ALA A 445 -7.07 -11.18 10.80
N LEU A 446 -6.80 -11.62 12.03
CA LEU A 446 -6.24 -12.95 12.31
C LEU A 446 -7.26 -14.05 11.96
N GLU A 447 -8.52 -13.92 12.38
CA GLU A 447 -9.63 -14.85 12.09
C GLU A 447 -9.93 -15.03 10.58
N GLU A 448 -9.69 -13.98 9.78
CA GLU A 448 -9.80 -14.02 8.32
C GLU A 448 -8.51 -14.51 7.63
N SER A 449 -7.33 -14.26 8.20
CA SER A 449 -6.03 -14.43 7.53
C SER A 449 -5.69 -15.88 7.12
N GLU A 450 -6.28 -16.87 7.77
CA GLU A 450 -6.11 -18.29 7.44
C GLU A 450 -6.91 -18.70 6.20
N LYS A 451 -7.98 -17.96 5.90
CA LYS A 451 -8.86 -18.16 4.75
C LYS A 451 -8.45 -17.27 3.58
N HIS A 452 -7.93 -16.07 3.85
CA HIS A 452 -7.73 -15.03 2.85
C HIS A 452 -6.36 -14.33 2.95
N ARG A 453 -5.55 -14.50 1.90
CA ARG A 453 -4.23 -13.84 1.72
C ARG A 453 -4.26 -12.30 1.87
N ARG A 454 -5.40 -11.65 1.61
CA ARG A 454 -5.55 -10.19 1.83
C ARG A 454 -5.46 -9.85 3.31
N ALA A 455 -6.17 -10.58 4.17
CA ALA A 455 -6.10 -10.41 5.62
C ALA A 455 -4.71 -10.79 6.18
N SER A 456 -4.00 -11.76 5.59
CA SER A 456 -2.59 -12.03 5.97
C SER A 456 -1.68 -10.81 5.76
N ASN A 457 -1.87 -10.04 4.68
CA ASN A 457 -1.13 -8.79 4.46
C ASN A 457 -1.55 -7.70 5.47
N PHE A 458 -2.84 -7.65 5.86
CA PHE A 458 -3.34 -6.70 6.85
C PHE A 458 -2.76 -6.97 8.25
N VAL A 459 -2.56 -8.23 8.64
CA VAL A 459 -1.86 -8.60 9.88
C VAL A 459 -0.43 -8.02 9.92
N GLU A 460 0.34 -8.14 8.82
CA GLU A 460 1.70 -7.58 8.71
C GLU A 460 1.68 -6.04 8.84
N GLU A 461 0.70 -5.37 8.23
CA GLU A 461 0.54 -3.92 8.31
C GLU A 461 0.07 -3.42 9.69
N LEU A 462 -0.91 -4.08 10.31
CA LEU A 462 -1.47 -3.70 11.62
C LEU A 462 -0.43 -3.81 12.74
N VAL A 463 0.40 -4.85 12.72
CA VAL A 463 1.55 -4.96 13.65
C VAL A 463 2.53 -3.81 13.39
N GLY A 464 2.84 -3.51 12.13
CA GLY A 464 3.70 -2.37 11.75
C GLY A 464 3.11 -0.98 12.07
N LEU A 465 1.78 -0.85 12.20
CA LEU A 465 1.12 0.35 12.73
C LEU A 465 1.20 0.39 14.27
N ARG A 466 1.01 -0.74 14.95
CA ARG A 466 1.18 -0.84 16.42
C ARG A 466 2.58 -0.44 16.88
N MET A 467 3.64 -0.91 16.21
CA MET A 467 5.02 -0.52 16.56
C MET A 467 5.23 1.00 16.55
N LYS A 468 4.62 1.72 15.59
CA LYS A 468 4.76 3.18 15.43
C LYS A 468 4.03 4.02 16.47
N LEU A 469 3.13 3.41 17.25
CA LEU A 469 2.35 4.09 18.29
C LEU A 469 2.96 3.93 19.69
N SER A 470 3.96 3.06 19.85
CA SER A 470 4.73 2.87 21.08
C SER A 470 6.13 3.46 20.94
N SER A 471 6.71 3.89 22.06
CA SER A 471 8.15 4.17 22.18
C SER A 471 8.96 2.91 22.50
N ASP A 472 8.33 1.86 23.04
CA ASP A 472 8.92 0.54 23.26
C ASP A 472 8.30 -0.49 22.32
N GLU A 473 9.06 -0.89 21.31
CA GLU A 473 8.64 -1.89 20.31
C GLU A 473 8.63 -3.31 20.89
N LEU A 474 9.41 -3.57 21.95
CA LEU A 474 9.50 -4.88 22.58
C LEU A 474 8.29 -5.16 23.46
N ASP A 475 7.80 -4.17 24.23
CA ASP A 475 6.53 -4.33 24.95
C ASP A 475 5.34 -4.56 24.00
N VAL A 476 5.34 -3.94 22.82
CA VAL A 476 4.31 -4.23 21.79
C VAL A 476 4.38 -5.69 21.34
N ILE A 477 5.59 -6.23 21.09
CA ILE A 477 5.76 -7.67 20.77
C ILE A 477 5.24 -8.54 21.92
N CYS A 478 5.66 -8.26 23.16
CA CYS A 478 5.23 -9.01 24.35
C CYS A 478 3.72 -8.90 24.62
N THR A 479 3.11 -7.76 24.32
CA THR A 479 1.67 -7.54 24.49
C THR A 479 0.84 -8.22 23.39
N ILE A 480 1.35 -8.29 22.15
CA ILE A 480 0.72 -9.10 21.10
C ILE A 480 0.90 -10.60 21.39
N LEU A 481 2.04 -11.03 21.95
CA LEU A 481 2.29 -12.42 22.33
C LEU A 481 1.31 -12.96 23.38
N LYS A 482 0.76 -12.13 24.27
CA LYS A 482 -0.27 -12.54 25.25
C LYS A 482 -1.52 -13.18 24.61
N ARG A 483 -1.73 -13.02 23.29
CA ARG A 483 -2.79 -13.69 22.52
C ARG A 483 -2.54 -15.20 22.38
N PRO A 484 -3.50 -16.07 22.74
CA PRO A 484 -3.43 -17.50 22.40
C PRO A 484 -3.74 -17.67 20.91
N THR A 485 -2.72 -17.92 20.09
CA THR A 485 -2.89 -18.04 18.64
C THR A 485 -1.77 -18.87 18.00
N GLU A 486 -2.18 -19.79 17.12
CA GLU A 486 -1.30 -20.63 16.31
C GLU A 486 -0.98 -19.99 14.94
N ASN A 487 -1.51 -18.79 14.67
CA ASN A 487 -1.52 -18.19 13.34
C ASN A 487 -0.11 -17.99 12.76
N THR A 488 0.22 -18.79 11.75
CA THR A 488 1.54 -18.80 11.09
C THR A 488 1.97 -17.44 10.54
N THR A 489 1.02 -16.59 10.13
CA THR A 489 1.32 -15.24 9.63
C THR A 489 1.81 -14.36 10.77
N LEU A 490 1.09 -14.32 11.89
CA LEU A 490 1.47 -13.50 13.05
C LEU A 490 2.80 -13.96 13.64
N VAL A 491 3.01 -15.27 13.83
CA VAL A 491 4.28 -15.83 14.33
C VAL A 491 5.44 -15.40 13.43
N LYS A 492 5.28 -15.44 12.11
CA LYS A 492 6.29 -14.95 11.15
C LYS A 492 6.54 -13.45 11.29
N VAL A 493 5.49 -12.63 11.33
CA VAL A 493 5.60 -11.15 11.43
C VAL A 493 6.31 -10.75 12.73
N LEU A 494 5.92 -11.34 13.86
CA LEU A 494 6.57 -11.08 15.15
C LEU A 494 8.03 -11.57 15.18
N LEU A 495 8.38 -12.67 14.49
CA LEU A 495 9.78 -13.11 14.34
C LEU A 495 10.61 -12.14 13.48
N ASP A 496 10.06 -11.64 12.37
CA ASP A 496 10.73 -10.67 11.49
C ASP A 496 10.92 -9.31 12.20
N GLU A 497 9.94 -8.85 12.99
CA GLU A 497 10.05 -7.64 13.82
C GLU A 497 10.97 -7.80 15.04
N LEU A 498 10.89 -8.91 15.78
CA LEU A 498 11.80 -9.18 16.90
C LEU A 498 13.26 -9.28 16.43
N GLN A 499 13.51 -9.74 15.19
CA GLN A 499 14.85 -9.69 14.60
C GLN A 499 15.35 -8.24 14.45
N ARG A 500 14.49 -7.31 14.00
CA ARG A 500 14.81 -5.88 13.85
C ARG A 500 15.09 -5.22 15.21
N VAL A 501 14.30 -5.55 16.23
CA VAL A 501 14.52 -5.08 17.62
C VAL A 501 15.83 -5.64 18.18
N ALA A 502 16.09 -6.95 18.06
CA ALA A 502 17.30 -7.61 18.59
C ALA A 502 18.62 -7.03 18.04
N ALA A 503 18.63 -6.65 16.75
CA ALA A 503 19.78 -5.99 16.14
C ALA A 503 20.14 -4.68 16.88
N ASN A 504 19.14 -3.85 17.16
CA ASN A 504 19.32 -2.49 17.69
C ASN A 504 19.20 -2.39 19.23
N CYS A 505 18.71 -3.44 19.91
CA CYS A 505 18.52 -3.49 21.36
C CYS A 505 19.79 -3.07 22.14
N PRO A 506 19.71 -2.18 23.13
CA PRO A 506 20.87 -1.71 23.89
C PRO A 506 21.41 -2.78 24.85
N SER A 507 22.58 -2.53 25.44
CA SER A 507 23.18 -3.39 26.48
C SER A 507 22.51 -3.18 27.85
N ASN A 508 21.19 -3.35 27.92
CA ASN A 508 20.41 -3.34 29.16
C ASN A 508 19.96 -4.79 29.44
N ILE A 509 20.34 -5.35 30.58
CA ILE A 509 20.08 -6.77 30.91
C ILE A 509 18.59 -7.09 31.03
N ASP A 510 17.78 -6.14 31.49
CA ASP A 510 16.35 -6.33 31.74
C ASP A 510 15.58 -6.34 30.40
N GLN A 511 15.91 -5.43 29.49
CA GLN A 511 15.39 -5.43 28.11
C GLN A 511 15.90 -6.63 27.30
N LEU A 512 17.16 -7.03 27.48
CA LEU A 512 17.71 -8.23 26.85
C LEU A 512 17.02 -9.50 27.37
N GLY A 513 16.73 -9.60 28.67
CA GLY A 513 15.96 -10.70 29.26
C GLY A 513 14.57 -10.84 28.65
N THR A 514 13.80 -9.74 28.60
CA THR A 514 12.50 -9.69 27.93
C THR A 514 12.59 -10.12 26.46
N LEU A 515 13.64 -9.70 25.75
CA LEU A 515 13.88 -10.06 24.35
C LEU A 515 14.17 -11.56 24.15
N PHE A 516 14.95 -12.18 25.06
CA PHE A 516 15.19 -13.63 25.01
C PHE A 516 13.94 -14.43 25.37
N ASN A 517 13.11 -13.95 26.31
CA ASN A 517 11.86 -14.61 26.67
C ASN A 517 10.83 -14.57 25.52
N ALA A 518 10.63 -13.39 24.91
CA ALA A 518 9.79 -13.25 23.72
C ALA A 518 10.29 -14.10 22.53
N HIS A 519 11.61 -14.24 22.38
CA HIS A 519 12.22 -15.10 21.38
C HIS A 519 11.99 -16.59 21.66
N SER A 520 12.18 -17.05 22.91
CA SER A 520 11.89 -18.43 23.32
C SER A 520 10.44 -18.81 23.07
N GLU A 521 9.49 -17.91 23.37
CA GLU A 521 8.07 -18.13 23.11
C GLU A 521 7.74 -18.23 21.61
N LEU A 522 8.26 -17.32 20.77
CA LEU A 522 8.07 -17.39 19.32
C LEU A 522 8.72 -18.63 18.69
N VAL A 523 9.87 -19.07 19.21
CA VAL A 523 10.53 -20.30 18.76
C VAL A 523 9.70 -21.52 19.12
N ASP A 524 9.11 -21.60 20.32
CA ASP A 524 8.22 -22.70 20.69
C ASP A 524 6.93 -22.72 19.85
N ARG A 525 6.29 -21.56 19.62
CA ARG A 525 5.09 -21.45 18.75
C ARG A 525 5.40 -21.83 17.29
N GLY A 526 6.59 -21.48 16.79
CA GLY A 526 6.99 -21.72 15.40
C GLY A 526 7.69 -23.05 15.11
N ARG A 527 8.01 -23.86 16.12
CA ARG A 527 8.89 -25.05 15.99
C ARG A 527 8.34 -26.14 15.06
N ASP A 528 7.02 -26.26 14.98
CA ASP A 528 6.29 -27.26 14.20
C ASP A 528 5.74 -26.67 12.88
N GLN A 529 6.15 -25.45 12.50
CA GLN A 529 5.62 -24.69 11.37
C GLN A 529 6.70 -24.44 10.27
N PRO A 530 6.89 -25.33 9.27
CA PRO A 530 7.94 -25.20 8.25
C PRO A 530 7.93 -23.92 7.42
N THR A 531 6.78 -23.24 7.37
CA THR A 531 6.59 -21.94 6.74
C THR A 531 7.36 -20.82 7.45
N VAL A 532 7.43 -20.83 8.79
CA VAL A 532 8.06 -19.77 9.59
C VAL A 532 9.56 -20.02 9.83
N PHE A 533 10.07 -21.24 9.60
CA PHE A 533 11.48 -21.63 9.81
C PHE A 533 12.49 -20.65 9.19
N THR A 534 12.14 -20.01 8.06
CA THR A 534 13.00 -19.01 7.40
C THR A 534 13.19 -17.75 8.24
N SER A 535 12.14 -17.26 8.91
CA SER A 535 12.19 -16.11 9.82
C SER A 535 12.73 -16.52 11.18
N LEU A 536 12.31 -17.70 11.68
CA LEU A 536 12.76 -18.30 12.94
C LEU A 536 14.29 -18.46 12.98
N MET A 537 14.90 -19.02 11.93
CA MET A 537 16.37 -19.16 11.85
C MET A 537 17.12 -17.81 11.74
N LYS A 538 16.55 -16.81 11.05
CA LYS A 538 17.16 -15.47 10.94
C LYS A 538 17.13 -14.74 12.29
N CYS A 539 15.95 -14.72 12.92
CA CYS A 539 15.73 -14.13 14.23
C CYS A 539 16.63 -14.82 15.28
N GLY A 540 16.60 -16.15 15.35
CA GLY A 540 17.46 -16.93 16.25
C GLY A 540 18.95 -16.67 16.06
N ARG A 541 19.43 -16.44 14.84
CA ARG A 541 20.82 -16.04 14.61
C ARG A 541 21.11 -14.64 15.17
N THR A 542 20.27 -13.64 14.88
CA THR A 542 20.46 -12.26 15.37
C THR A 542 20.35 -12.20 16.90
N VAL A 543 19.42 -12.95 17.50
CA VAL A 543 19.23 -13.04 18.96
C VAL A 543 20.42 -13.76 19.62
N ALA A 544 20.92 -14.86 19.08
CA ALA A 544 22.14 -15.51 19.58
C ALA A 544 23.38 -14.59 19.50
N GLN A 545 23.50 -13.79 18.44
CA GLN A 545 24.55 -12.78 18.32
C GLN A 545 24.39 -11.65 19.37
N ALA A 546 23.16 -11.23 19.67
CA ALA A 546 22.89 -10.29 20.77
C ALA A 546 23.20 -10.89 22.15
N PHE A 547 22.95 -12.19 22.36
CA PHE A 547 23.28 -12.89 23.59
C PHE A 547 24.81 -12.90 23.84
N SER A 548 25.60 -13.43 22.90
CA SER A 548 27.06 -13.44 23.04
C SER A 548 27.67 -12.03 23.08
N GLY A 549 27.16 -11.09 22.28
CA GLY A 549 27.76 -9.76 22.13
C GLY A 549 27.33 -8.70 23.15
N LYS A 550 26.13 -8.82 23.73
CA LYS A 550 25.53 -7.81 24.64
C LYS A 550 25.21 -8.41 26.02
N MET A 551 24.59 -9.59 26.07
CA MET A 551 24.12 -10.20 27.32
C MET A 551 25.25 -10.78 28.18
N ILE A 552 26.21 -11.51 27.59
CA ILE A 552 27.35 -12.09 28.32
C ILE A 552 28.17 -11.04 29.09
N PRO A 553 28.50 -9.84 28.52
CA PRO A 553 29.05 -8.73 29.28
C PRO A 553 28.20 -8.31 30.50
N CYS A 554 26.90 -8.05 30.32
CA CYS A 554 26.01 -7.64 31.41
C CYS A 554 25.88 -8.71 32.51
N LEU A 555 25.84 -9.99 32.12
CA LEU A 555 25.83 -11.12 33.06
C LEU A 555 27.14 -11.18 33.84
N ARG A 556 28.32 -10.98 33.22
CA ARG A 556 29.61 -10.99 33.93
C ARG A 556 29.66 -9.98 35.08
N GLU A 557 29.04 -8.81 34.92
CA GLU A 557 28.99 -7.78 35.97
C GLU A 557 27.99 -8.12 37.09
N ARG A 558 26.86 -8.78 36.79
CA ARG A 558 25.80 -9.07 37.78
C ARG A 558 25.85 -10.48 38.39
N LEU A 559 26.50 -11.47 37.78
CA LEU A 559 26.45 -12.90 38.16
C LEU A 559 27.01 -13.19 39.57
N ASN A 560 27.87 -12.33 40.11
CA ASN A 560 28.35 -12.42 41.49
C ASN A 560 27.39 -11.84 42.54
N THR A 561 26.42 -11.02 42.13
CA THR A 561 25.49 -10.29 43.03
C THR A 561 24.06 -10.83 42.92
N HIS A 562 23.62 -11.16 41.70
CA HIS A 562 22.27 -11.65 41.37
C HIS A 562 22.37 -13.02 40.69
N ARG A 563 23.05 -13.98 41.37
CA ARG A 563 23.51 -15.24 40.77
C ARG A 563 22.38 -16.14 40.27
N GLN A 564 21.28 -16.25 41.02
CA GLN A 564 20.15 -17.10 40.62
C GLN A 564 19.41 -16.56 39.40
N GLU A 565 19.05 -15.27 39.40
CA GLU A 565 18.43 -14.57 38.25
C GLU A 565 19.31 -14.66 36.99
N SER A 566 20.62 -14.40 37.15
CA SER A 566 21.59 -14.48 36.05
C SER A 566 21.70 -15.89 35.46
N LEU A 567 21.65 -16.94 36.29
CA LEU A 567 21.64 -18.33 35.82
C LEU A 567 20.29 -18.71 35.18
N GLN A 568 19.18 -18.20 35.69
CA GLN A 568 17.85 -18.47 35.16
C GLN A 568 17.68 -17.88 33.75
N LEU A 569 18.13 -16.64 33.51
CA LEU A 569 18.17 -16.04 32.17
C LEU A 569 18.97 -16.86 31.15
N ILE A 570 20.02 -17.57 31.58
CA ILE A 570 20.77 -18.50 30.73
C ILE A 570 19.95 -19.79 30.48
N LYS A 571 19.27 -20.34 31.49
CA LYS A 571 18.37 -21.52 31.34
C LYS A 571 17.23 -21.26 30.37
N ASP A 572 16.58 -20.10 30.47
CA ASP A 572 15.42 -19.76 29.65
C ASP A 572 15.78 -19.54 28.18
N PHE A 573 16.98 -19.00 27.90
CA PHE A 573 17.49 -18.93 26.54
C PHE A 573 17.97 -20.29 25.99
N GLN A 574 18.53 -21.16 26.83
CA GLN A 574 18.98 -22.51 26.41
C GLN A 574 17.86 -23.32 25.74
N ARG A 575 16.62 -23.26 26.26
CA ARG A 575 15.43 -23.90 25.66
C ARG A 575 15.27 -23.55 24.18
N SER A 576 15.33 -22.27 23.85
CA SER A 576 15.26 -21.77 22.47
C SER A 576 16.42 -22.27 21.60
N THR A 577 17.65 -22.29 22.14
CA THR A 577 18.82 -22.77 21.39
C THR A 577 18.73 -24.26 21.01
N ARG A 578 18.16 -25.12 21.86
CA ARG A 578 17.91 -26.55 21.55
C ARG A 578 16.93 -26.69 20.38
N VAL A 579 15.80 -25.99 20.43
CA VAL A 579 14.78 -26.03 19.36
C VAL A 579 15.38 -25.54 18.03
N LEU A 580 16.19 -24.47 18.05
CA LEU A 580 16.93 -24.01 16.87
C LEU A 580 17.91 -25.07 16.31
N GLN A 581 18.57 -25.86 17.16
CA GLN A 581 19.44 -26.96 16.73
C GLN A 581 18.64 -28.10 16.06
N HIS A 582 17.48 -28.48 16.61
CA HIS A 582 16.59 -29.48 15.98
C HIS A 582 16.06 -29.00 14.61
N ILE A 583 15.63 -27.74 14.50
CA ILE A 583 15.21 -27.14 13.23
C ILE A 583 16.38 -27.12 12.22
N CYS A 584 17.60 -26.81 12.66
CA CYS A 584 18.79 -26.89 11.80
C CYS A 584 19.05 -28.31 11.26
N ALA A 585 18.88 -29.35 12.09
CA ALA A 585 19.03 -30.74 11.67
C ALA A 585 17.94 -31.15 10.66
N HIS A 586 16.67 -30.79 10.94
CA HIS A 586 15.53 -31.02 10.06
C HIS A 586 15.72 -30.35 8.68
N VAL A 587 16.20 -29.10 8.65
CA VAL A 587 16.51 -28.36 7.42
C VAL A 587 17.72 -28.94 6.66
N LYS A 588 18.74 -29.49 7.37
CA LYS A 588 19.85 -30.25 6.73
C LYS A 588 19.29 -31.51 6.04
N ALA A 589 18.37 -32.23 6.68
CA ALA A 589 17.76 -33.45 6.15
C ALA A 589 16.83 -33.19 4.95
N GLN A 590 15.97 -32.16 5.00
CA GLN A 590 15.01 -31.84 3.93
C GLN A 590 15.64 -31.24 2.65
N LYS A 591 16.91 -30.83 2.67
CA LYS A 591 17.63 -30.23 1.52
C LYS A 591 16.90 -29.02 0.88
N SER A 592 16.15 -28.27 1.68
CA SER A 592 15.36 -27.12 1.22
C SER A 592 16.25 -25.98 0.71
N SER A 593 16.26 -25.77 -0.61
CA SER A 593 17.08 -24.78 -1.33
C SER A 593 17.11 -23.37 -0.71
N LYS A 594 15.99 -22.91 -0.13
CA LYS A 594 15.87 -21.58 0.50
C LYS A 594 16.38 -21.52 1.95
N GLN A 595 16.45 -22.66 2.64
CA GLN A 595 16.63 -22.76 4.09
C GLN A 595 18.00 -23.37 4.45
N THR A 596 18.47 -24.38 3.71
CA THR A 596 19.80 -24.99 3.90
C THR A 596 20.96 -23.97 3.91
N PRO A 597 20.98 -22.89 3.10
CA PRO A 597 22.05 -21.87 3.17
C PRO A 597 22.11 -21.07 4.50
N LEU A 598 21.02 -21.05 5.29
CA LEU A 598 20.97 -20.32 6.56
C LEU A 598 21.67 -21.10 7.69
N VAL A 599 21.54 -22.44 7.67
CA VAL A 599 21.95 -23.36 8.74
C VAL A 599 23.40 -23.17 9.22
N PRO A 600 24.44 -23.08 8.35
CA PRO A 600 25.81 -22.92 8.81
C PRO A 600 26.05 -21.61 9.58
N SER A 601 25.31 -20.57 9.23
CA SER A 601 25.44 -19.24 9.86
C SER A 601 24.71 -19.13 11.20
N LEU A 602 23.65 -19.92 11.37
CA LEU A 602 22.94 -20.06 12.65
C LEU A 602 23.71 -20.97 13.60
N LYS A 603 24.15 -22.16 13.16
CA LYS A 603 24.95 -23.08 13.98
C LYS A 603 26.15 -22.41 14.63
N ARG A 604 26.94 -21.66 13.84
CA ARG A 604 28.09 -20.89 14.37
C ARG A 604 27.71 -19.85 15.42
N ALA A 605 26.54 -19.21 15.31
CA ALA A 605 26.07 -18.26 16.32
C ALA A 605 25.69 -18.98 17.63
N LEU A 606 25.04 -20.16 17.53
CA LEU A 606 24.72 -20.99 18.69
C LEU A 606 25.98 -21.55 19.36
N GLU A 607 26.94 -22.07 18.59
CA GLU A 607 28.28 -22.47 19.07
C GLU A 607 29.00 -21.32 19.79
N THR A 608 28.89 -20.09 19.27
CA THR A 608 29.44 -18.90 19.93
C THR A 608 28.77 -18.64 21.28
N VAL A 609 27.45 -18.87 21.41
CA VAL A 609 26.74 -18.80 22.72
C VAL A 609 27.27 -19.87 23.66
N VAL A 610 27.44 -21.12 23.22
CA VAL A 610 27.98 -22.23 24.03
C VAL A 610 29.33 -21.87 24.66
N PHE A 611 30.30 -21.47 23.85
CA PHE A 611 31.63 -21.11 24.35
C PHE A 611 31.63 -19.82 25.20
N SER A 612 30.74 -18.86 24.91
CA SER A 612 30.61 -17.63 25.69
C SER A 612 30.01 -17.88 27.09
N VAL A 613 29.02 -18.78 27.20
CA VAL A 613 28.44 -19.19 28.49
C VAL A 613 29.47 -19.96 29.32
N LYS A 614 30.20 -20.88 28.71
CA LYS A 614 31.28 -21.64 29.38
C LYS A 614 32.35 -20.70 29.95
N GLY A 615 32.92 -19.83 29.12
CA GLY A 615 33.95 -18.86 29.54
C GLY A 615 33.43 -17.75 30.47
N LEU A 616 32.12 -17.53 30.55
CA LEU A 616 31.49 -16.71 31.59
C LEU A 616 31.55 -17.44 32.94
N LEU A 617 31.03 -18.65 33.01
CA LEU A 617 30.88 -19.41 34.26
C LEU A 617 32.23 -19.82 34.86
N GLU A 618 33.21 -20.16 34.02
CA GLU A 618 34.62 -20.36 34.42
C GLU A 618 35.24 -19.08 35.01
N SER A 619 34.85 -17.89 34.53
CA SER A 619 35.38 -16.59 35.00
C SER A 619 34.75 -16.05 36.30
N THR A 620 33.71 -16.71 36.82
CA THR A 620 32.92 -16.24 37.99
C THR A 620 32.71 -17.34 39.04
N ASP A 621 33.59 -18.35 39.06
CA ASP A 621 33.50 -19.54 39.93
C ASP A 621 32.08 -20.13 39.98
N ALA A 622 31.53 -20.35 38.79
CA ALA A 622 30.16 -20.84 38.56
C ALA A 622 30.12 -22.14 37.73
N SER A 623 31.28 -22.76 37.49
CA SER A 623 31.44 -24.01 36.75
C SER A 623 30.61 -25.17 37.32
N SER A 624 30.32 -25.18 38.63
CA SER A 624 29.46 -26.18 39.28
C SER A 624 27.98 -26.11 38.89
N ALA A 625 27.54 -25.04 38.23
CA ALA A 625 26.21 -24.95 37.65
C ALA A 625 26.14 -25.49 36.20
N PHE A 626 27.27 -25.93 35.63
CA PHE A 626 27.42 -26.19 34.20
C PHE A 626 27.60 -27.68 33.87
N TRP A 627 26.68 -28.24 33.11
CA TRP A 627 26.86 -29.49 32.38
C TRP A 627 26.82 -29.24 30.86
N MET A 628 27.43 -30.16 30.12
CA MET A 628 27.60 -30.11 28.68
C MET A 628 27.49 -31.53 28.13
N GLY A 629 26.50 -31.79 27.28
CA GLY A 629 26.17 -33.12 26.75
C GLY A 629 26.40 -33.25 25.25
N ASN A 630 26.30 -34.46 24.71
CA ASN A 630 26.40 -34.69 23.25
C ASN A 630 24.99 -34.69 22.62
N LEU A 631 24.79 -33.88 21.58
CA LEU A 631 23.49 -33.66 20.95
C LEU A 631 23.00 -34.91 20.18
N LYS A 632 22.07 -35.67 20.77
CA LYS A 632 21.44 -36.82 20.10
C LYS A 632 20.45 -36.32 19.03
N HIS A 633 20.61 -36.78 17.79
CA HIS A 633 19.65 -36.51 16.71
C HIS A 633 18.24 -36.98 17.09
N ARG A 634 17.29 -36.05 17.23
CA ARG A 634 15.85 -36.30 17.41
C ARG A 634 15.02 -35.56 16.35
N ASN A 635 13.87 -36.14 15.99
CA ASN A 635 12.87 -35.50 15.13
C ASN A 635 12.09 -34.42 15.91
N LEU A 636 11.11 -33.77 15.26
CA LEU A 636 10.30 -32.72 15.88
C LEU A 636 9.34 -33.26 16.98
N GLN A 637 9.06 -34.57 16.97
CA GLN A 637 8.23 -35.28 17.94
C GLN A 637 9.03 -35.82 19.14
N GLY A 638 10.37 -35.75 19.09
CA GLY A 638 11.28 -36.19 20.16
C GLY A 638 11.90 -37.58 19.97
N ASP A 639 11.51 -38.34 18.94
CA ASP A 639 12.06 -39.67 18.64
C ASP A 639 13.51 -39.57 18.13
N VAL A 640 14.37 -40.52 18.52
CA VAL A 640 15.76 -40.56 18.05
C VAL A 640 15.82 -40.96 16.58
N VAL A 641 16.40 -40.10 15.73
CA VAL A 641 16.54 -40.37 14.30
C VAL A 641 17.76 -41.26 14.08
N ALA A 642 17.53 -42.46 13.54
CA ALA A 642 18.54 -43.50 13.37
C ALA A 642 19.54 -43.21 12.22
N SER A 643 20.36 -42.17 12.36
CA SER A 643 21.47 -41.86 11.43
C SER A 643 22.82 -42.47 11.85
N GLN A 644 22.85 -43.35 12.85
CA GLN A 644 24.07 -43.98 13.40
C GLN A 644 23.96 -45.53 13.54
N ALA A 645 22.90 -46.15 13.02
CA ALA A 645 22.62 -47.59 13.20
C ALA A 645 23.46 -48.53 12.30
N TYR A 646 24.69 -48.17 11.96
CA TYR A 646 25.58 -48.93 11.05
C TYR A 646 27.03 -49.03 11.56
N HIS A 647 27.23 -49.29 12.85
CA HIS A 647 28.52 -49.79 13.36
C HIS A 647 28.39 -50.43 14.75
N LEU A 648 27.86 -51.67 14.83
CA LEU A 648 28.12 -52.67 15.90
C LEU A 648 27.28 -53.96 15.74
N GLU A 649 27.52 -54.75 14.69
CA GLU A 649 27.20 -56.20 14.68
C GLU A 649 27.94 -56.91 13.53
N GLY A 650 28.24 -58.20 13.68
CA GLY A 650 28.83 -59.04 12.61
C GLY A 650 30.37 -59.09 12.54
N ALA A 651 31.03 -59.64 13.56
CA ALA A 651 32.49 -59.82 13.60
C ALA A 651 32.94 -61.27 13.94
N THR A 652 32.41 -62.27 13.24
CA THR A 652 32.90 -63.66 13.26
C THR A 652 32.90 -64.29 11.85
N ALA A 653 33.73 -65.33 11.67
CA ALA A 653 34.05 -66.02 10.41
C ALA A 653 32.80 -66.55 9.64
N THR A 654 32.84 -66.87 8.33
CA THR A 654 33.89 -67.65 7.63
C THR A 654 33.88 -67.43 6.10
N ALA A 655 34.95 -67.80 5.41
CA ALA A 655 35.13 -67.62 3.96
C ALA A 655 34.41 -68.66 3.08
N THR A 656 34.15 -68.34 1.79
CA THR A 656 34.56 -69.13 0.60
C THR A 656 34.27 -68.39 -0.73
N GLN A 657 35.08 -68.73 -1.75
CA GLN A 657 35.04 -68.44 -3.20
C GLN A 657 33.66 -68.52 -3.89
N ALA A 658 33.36 -67.91 -5.06
CA ALA A 658 34.03 -66.89 -5.92
C ALA A 658 32.94 -66.22 -6.84
N SER A 659 33.01 -65.79 -8.13
CA SER A 659 33.90 -66.00 -9.30
C SER A 659 33.71 -64.91 -10.39
N THR A 660 34.62 -64.87 -11.39
CA THR A 660 34.49 -64.45 -12.83
C THR A 660 33.32 -63.56 -13.29
N GLU A 661 33.59 -62.33 -13.78
CA GLU A 661 33.73 -61.93 -15.22
C GLU A 661 32.38 -61.73 -15.99
N ARG A 662 32.21 -60.82 -16.99
CA ARG A 662 33.17 -60.02 -17.78
C ARG A 662 32.56 -58.73 -18.42
N SER A 663 33.42 -57.71 -18.61
CA SER A 663 33.52 -56.72 -19.72
C SER A 663 32.32 -55.93 -20.30
N GLY A 664 32.54 -54.63 -20.53
CA GLY A 664 31.83 -53.81 -21.53
C GLY A 664 31.48 -52.37 -21.11
N ASP A 665 31.99 -51.27 -21.68
CA ASP A 665 33.33 -50.83 -22.13
C ASP A 665 33.22 -49.30 -22.48
N SER A 666 34.34 -48.61 -22.75
CA SER A 666 34.43 -47.28 -23.41
C SER A 666 34.11 -45.98 -22.63
N GLU A 667 35.18 -45.30 -22.16
CA GLU A 667 35.62 -43.91 -22.52
C GLU A 667 34.68 -42.67 -22.41
N LEU A 668 35.13 -41.43 -22.09
CA LEU A 668 36.34 -40.90 -21.39
C LEU A 668 36.14 -39.38 -21.07
N SER A 669 37.15 -38.73 -20.46
CA SER A 669 37.34 -37.27 -20.19
C SER A 669 36.60 -36.68 -18.96
N HIS A 670 37.29 -36.30 -17.86
CA HIS A 670 38.08 -35.06 -17.59
C HIS A 670 37.20 -33.82 -17.29
N LEU A 671 37.36 -33.01 -16.22
CA LEU A 671 38.32 -32.82 -15.09
C LEU A 671 37.58 -32.04 -13.95
N PRO A 672 38.20 -31.72 -12.78
CA PRO A 672 38.87 -32.57 -11.81
C PRO A 672 38.23 -32.45 -10.39
N ASP A 673 38.49 -33.41 -9.50
CA ASP A 673 38.06 -33.32 -8.10
C ASP A 673 38.88 -32.31 -7.27
N VAL A 674 38.21 -31.61 -6.34
CA VAL A 674 38.84 -30.86 -5.25
C VAL A 674 38.14 -31.25 -3.94
N PRO A 675 38.83 -31.87 -2.97
CA PRO A 675 38.16 -32.58 -1.89
C PRO A 675 37.64 -31.64 -0.79
N SER A 676 36.32 -31.61 -0.61
CA SER A 676 35.69 -31.07 0.60
C SER A 676 35.28 -32.20 1.55
N LYS A 677 36.28 -32.78 2.25
CA LYS A 677 36.01 -33.42 3.54
C LYS A 677 35.50 -32.33 4.49
N VAL A 678 34.19 -32.22 4.63
CA VAL A 678 33.58 -31.60 5.81
C VAL A 678 33.49 -32.71 6.84
N GLU A 679 34.30 -32.62 7.88
CA GLU A 679 34.21 -33.52 9.02
C GLU A 679 32.87 -33.21 9.73
N ASP A 680 32.01 -34.23 9.89
CA ASP A 680 30.79 -34.09 10.69
C ASP A 680 31.23 -33.99 12.16
N ASN A 681 31.41 -32.75 12.60
CA ASN A 681 31.74 -32.43 13.99
C ASN A 681 30.47 -32.62 14.83
N ASP A 682 30.46 -33.64 15.70
CA ASP A 682 29.37 -33.86 16.64
C ASP A 682 29.17 -32.61 17.51
N HIS A 683 27.93 -32.17 17.68
CA HIS A 683 27.63 -30.90 18.36
C HIS A 683 27.35 -31.12 19.85
N GLU A 684 27.83 -30.19 20.66
CA GLU A 684 27.64 -30.16 22.12
C GLU A 684 26.36 -29.40 22.50
N GLU A 685 25.69 -29.86 23.54
CA GLU A 685 24.48 -29.29 24.15
C GLU A 685 24.83 -28.59 25.48
N LEU A 686 24.15 -27.47 25.76
CA LEU A 686 24.21 -26.77 27.05
C LEU A 686 23.15 -27.28 28.03
N THR A 687 23.53 -27.51 29.29
CA THR A 687 22.62 -28.00 30.34
C THR A 687 23.00 -27.45 31.71
N LEU A 688 22.21 -26.53 32.28
CA LEU A 688 22.41 -26.05 33.66
C LEU A 688 21.49 -26.82 34.64
N GLU A 689 21.97 -27.94 35.17
CA GLU A 689 21.23 -28.75 36.15
C GLU A 689 21.34 -28.22 37.60
N SER A 690 20.54 -28.80 38.49
CA SER A 690 20.56 -28.55 39.94
C SER A 690 20.98 -29.85 40.62
N ASN A 691 21.94 -29.81 41.55
CA ASN A 691 22.68 -30.98 42.01
C ASN A 691 21.79 -32.06 42.67
N PRO A 692 21.72 -33.31 42.15
CA PRO A 692 20.89 -34.38 42.70
C PRO A 692 21.64 -35.18 43.78
N SER A 693 21.77 -34.64 44.99
CA SER A 693 22.53 -35.30 46.06
C SER A 693 22.06 -35.01 47.50
N GLU A 694 20.77 -35.14 47.81
CA GLU A 694 20.32 -35.19 49.21
C GLU A 694 18.96 -35.94 49.39
N THR A 695 19.03 -37.26 49.58
CA THR A 695 18.23 -38.11 50.50
C THR A 695 18.47 -39.59 50.17
N SER A 696 18.70 -40.39 51.21
CA SER A 696 18.73 -41.86 51.19
C SER A 696 17.66 -42.41 52.13
N GLU A 697 17.44 -43.73 52.08
CA GLU A 697 16.44 -44.50 52.86
C GLU A 697 14.98 -44.34 52.36
N GLY A 698 14.23 -45.41 52.06
CA GLY A 698 14.61 -46.83 51.92
C GLY A 698 13.38 -47.76 51.76
N LEU A 699 13.59 -48.98 51.21
CA LEU A 699 12.66 -50.12 51.12
C LEU A 699 11.42 -49.89 50.19
N ALA A 700 11.12 -50.72 49.17
CA ALA A 700 10.67 -52.13 49.15
C ALA A 700 9.25 -52.31 49.76
N GLU A 701 8.23 -52.97 49.17
CA GLU A 701 8.12 -53.94 48.05
C GLU A 701 6.76 -53.79 47.29
N GLY A 702 6.50 -54.62 46.25
CA GLY A 702 5.15 -54.97 45.71
C GLY A 702 4.42 -53.91 44.86
N ALA A 703 3.95 -54.10 43.62
CA ALA A 703 3.32 -55.20 42.87
C ALA A 703 1.76 -55.14 42.79
N THR A 704 1.26 -55.13 41.55
CA THR A 704 -0.09 -55.53 41.06
C THR A 704 -1.37 -54.82 41.54
N GLU A 705 -1.96 -54.06 40.60
CA GLU A 705 -3.34 -54.20 40.07
C GLU A 705 -4.62 -54.13 40.94
N ASN A 706 -5.47 -53.15 40.57
CA ASN A 706 -6.91 -53.27 40.26
C ASN A 706 -7.99 -53.43 41.36
N LYS A 707 -9.08 -52.66 41.16
CA LYS A 707 -10.51 -52.93 41.49
C LYS A 707 -10.91 -52.90 42.98
N ASP A 708 -12.17 -52.63 43.35
CA ASP A 708 -13.37 -52.12 42.64
C ASP A 708 -14.30 -51.42 43.67
N ASP A 709 -15.45 -50.87 43.22
CA ASP A 709 -16.67 -50.62 44.01
C ASP A 709 -16.70 -49.54 45.13
N GLN A 710 -17.87 -49.05 45.59
CA GLN A 710 -19.08 -48.53 44.89
C GLN A 710 -20.06 -47.91 45.91
N ASP A 711 -20.93 -47.00 45.43
CA ASP A 711 -22.21 -46.53 46.05
C ASP A 711 -22.16 -45.77 47.41
N GLY A 712 -23.21 -45.00 47.71
CA GLY A 712 -23.34 -44.12 48.87
C GLY A 712 -24.43 -43.02 48.77
N ARG A 713 -25.42 -43.18 47.89
CA ARG A 713 -26.41 -42.14 47.54
C ARG A 713 -27.43 -41.83 48.65
N LYS A 714 -27.56 -40.56 49.10
CA LYS A 714 -28.87 -39.97 49.50
C LYS A 714 -28.94 -38.44 49.63
N THR A 715 -30.11 -37.95 49.27
CA THR A 715 -30.63 -36.56 49.26
C THR A 715 -31.08 -36.05 50.63
N PHE A 716 -31.13 -34.73 50.84
CA PHE A 716 -32.38 -34.02 51.18
C PHE A 716 -32.27 -32.50 50.98
N GLU A 717 -33.40 -31.85 50.69
CA GLU A 717 -33.64 -30.39 50.83
C GLU A 717 -33.93 -30.06 52.33
N GLU A 718 -34.18 -28.86 52.85
CA GLU A 718 -34.62 -27.56 52.30
C GLU A 718 -34.36 -26.43 53.35
N ALA A 719 -34.98 -25.26 53.17
CA ALA A 719 -35.32 -24.25 54.20
C ALA A 719 -34.26 -23.22 54.68
N ALA A 720 -34.39 -22.04 54.07
CA ALA A 720 -34.09 -20.67 54.50
C ALA A 720 -34.12 -20.29 56.00
N ALA A 721 -33.36 -19.23 56.33
CA ALA A 721 -33.81 -18.09 57.15
C ALA A 721 -32.94 -16.83 56.90
N SER A 722 -33.44 -15.64 57.23
CA SER A 722 -32.79 -14.33 57.05
C SER A 722 -32.87 -13.45 58.30
N SER A 723 -31.75 -12.84 58.70
CA SER A 723 -31.58 -11.65 59.58
C SER A 723 -30.07 -11.44 59.78
N ASP A 724 -29.46 -10.28 59.48
CA ASP A 724 -29.52 -8.98 60.21
C ASP A 724 -28.89 -9.14 61.63
N ASP A 725 -27.79 -8.46 62.04
CA ASP A 725 -27.60 -7.01 62.20
C ASP A 725 -26.10 -6.58 62.42
N ASP A 726 -25.84 -5.28 62.26
CA ASP A 726 -24.84 -4.40 62.94
C ASP A 726 -23.38 -4.87 63.24
N GLN A 727 -22.39 -4.36 62.47
CA GLN A 727 -21.64 -3.13 62.82
C GLN A 727 -20.71 -2.62 61.70
#